data_AF-A0A956YU62-F1
#
_entry.id   AF-A0A956YU62-F1
#
_cell.length_a   1.000
_cell.length_b   1.000
_cell.length_c   1.000
_cell.angle_alpha   90.00
_cell.angle_beta   90.00
_cell.angle_gamma   90.00
#
_symmetry.space_group_name_H-M   'P 1'
#
loop_
_entity.id
_entity.type
_entity.pdbx_description
1 polymer ?
#
loop_
_entity_poly.entity_id
_entity_poly.type
_entity_poly.pdbx_seq_one_letter_code
_entity_poly.pdbx_strand_id
1 'polypeptide(L)'
;MFITEDEAFVWHPSLAEQGFGPAQRVAQAIDEEKGPRLVFADGTESIYLADMCGDGLTDLARIRNGEVCYWPNLGYGRFGAKVTMDDSPYFDHPDQFDQKRVRLGDIDGSGTTDIIYLHGDGVQLYFNQSGNGWSRPRTLGVFAPVSELVNIEATDLLGNGTACLVWSSPLPGDAARPMRYVKLMGNQKPHLLIKIVNNLGAETRIEYAPSTKFYLLDKQDSKPWITRLPFPVQVVERVETYDHISRNRFITRYAYHHGYFDGEEREFRGFGFVEQWDTESVLVDKASSKSSDQKHDAFESYVPPVRTMTWFHTGAYLRREAISRYFESEYFPQALDANEMDPTTIAAYPLLDDTILPRSVLNEDGTRSPHALDPDEIREACRALKGSILRQEIYAEDDSPMASYPYSVSERNYTIEMFQKRGNQRHAVFHVHSRETTDYHYERNSSVPRISHQLVLAVDRYGNTLQEVSIGYGLSPDLDSYGQPLQRDSVDETSSVSVPRLLDFERDPQISPLVTYTVNRYTKAIDNENAYRTPLLCESQTYEITGPGFQPGMMPATFDYVAHFVKDSSEIAYHELPDRSKHQHRLIEHVRTYYRSNGLSQELPLEEMDTLGLPYETYQLAFTSDHATTIFDSFATNMVRTEGGYVQIENDNNWWIPSGRIYYSPNVLDGPSDENTYANAHFYLPQRYHDAFDAFTRVTYGEYDLLILDVEDPAGNHVTAGDRFADGTIVNGNDYRVLQPATITDPNGNRSVAAFDALGMVVGTAVMGKIGQVVGDNLDGFEANLDELVIRDLLQEPLSQARNHLGNATNRMVYDLTAYMRTQHDIQPQPTVAYTIAREMHTADIAMGSSRLQHRFVYSDGFGREIQTKLQAEPGLIGEQHVERRWVGSGWTIYNNKGSPVRKYEPFFSTTHLFEFAAKTGVSSVLFYDPLGRVIGTLHPNDTYEKVEFGPWFQATYDVNDTVATSAVEDETVGYFVSRLPEAAGFLSWHEQRQHPGTSPQEQSAAEKAEFHANTPTFTYLDTLGRTFLTLALNRFEEDGTTE
;
A
#
# COMPACT_ATOMS: atom_id res chain seq x y z
N MET A 1 -2.38 -43.20 -16.22
CA MET A 1 -2.30 -44.56 -15.62
C MET A 1 -0.86 -45.02 -15.70
N PHE A 2 -0.30 -45.56 -14.63
CA PHE A 2 1.06 -46.09 -14.59
C PHE A 2 1.01 -47.59 -14.31
N ILE A 3 1.72 -48.38 -15.10
CA ILE A 3 1.75 -49.84 -15.06
C ILE A 3 3.21 -50.26 -15.10
N THR A 4 3.56 -51.24 -14.28
CA THR A 4 4.88 -51.90 -14.32
C THR A 4 4.73 -53.24 -15.05
N GLU A 5 5.61 -53.48 -16.03
CA GLU A 5 5.81 -54.76 -16.71
C GLU A 5 7.22 -55.28 -16.39
N ASP A 6 7.51 -56.56 -16.66
CA ASP A 6 8.78 -57.22 -16.29
C ASP A 6 10.05 -56.47 -16.74
N GLU A 7 10.00 -55.79 -17.90
CA GLU A 7 11.17 -55.11 -18.48
C GLU A 7 10.95 -53.60 -18.69
N ALA A 8 9.76 -53.07 -18.41
CA ALA A 8 9.43 -51.67 -18.69
C ALA A 8 8.42 -51.07 -17.72
N PHE A 9 8.53 -49.76 -17.50
CA PHE A 9 7.43 -48.94 -16.99
C PHE A 9 6.60 -48.45 -18.15
N VAL A 10 5.30 -48.75 -18.11
CA VAL A 10 4.33 -48.32 -19.10
C VAL A 10 3.44 -47.27 -18.48
N TRP A 11 3.44 -46.08 -19.06
CA TRP A 11 2.55 -45.02 -18.61
C TRP A 11 1.67 -44.56 -19.76
N HIS A 12 0.44 -44.23 -19.41
CA HIS A 12 -0.51 -43.63 -20.30
C HIS A 12 -0.72 -42.17 -19.87
N PRO A 13 -0.50 -41.21 -20.78
CA PRO A 13 -0.86 -39.82 -20.55
C PRO A 13 -2.32 -39.73 -20.12
N SER A 14 -2.60 -38.95 -19.08
CA SER A 14 -3.99 -38.61 -18.76
C SER A 14 -4.49 -37.64 -19.81
N LEU A 15 -5.60 -37.98 -20.47
CA LEU A 15 -6.35 -37.09 -21.37
C LEU A 15 -7.58 -36.51 -20.63
N ALA A 16 -7.48 -36.37 -19.31
CA ALA A 16 -8.56 -35.94 -18.43
C ALA A 16 -9.83 -36.79 -18.63
N GLU A 17 -10.97 -36.17 -18.91
CA GLU A 17 -12.26 -36.85 -19.09
C GLU A 17 -12.29 -37.81 -20.29
N GLN A 18 -11.37 -37.65 -21.25
CA GLN A 18 -11.24 -38.54 -22.41
C GLN A 18 -10.49 -39.85 -22.08
N GLY A 19 -10.06 -40.03 -20.82
CA GLY A 19 -9.42 -41.23 -20.34
C GLY A 19 -7.90 -41.19 -20.50
N PHE A 20 -7.34 -42.24 -21.12
CA PHE A 20 -5.90 -42.45 -21.19
C PHE A 20 -5.41 -42.50 -22.64
N GLY A 21 -4.33 -41.76 -22.91
CA GLY A 21 -3.66 -41.75 -24.21
C GLY A 21 -2.92 -43.07 -24.52
N PRO A 22 -2.23 -43.13 -25.67
CA PRO A 22 -1.46 -44.31 -26.05
C PRO A 22 -0.36 -44.61 -25.03
N ALA A 23 -0.09 -45.91 -24.84
CA ALA A 23 0.94 -46.39 -23.93
C ALA A 23 2.33 -45.91 -24.37
N GLN A 24 3.09 -45.33 -23.43
CA GLN A 24 4.50 -45.03 -23.58
C GLN A 24 5.31 -45.94 -22.68
N ARG A 25 6.42 -46.48 -23.19
CA ARG A 25 7.24 -47.48 -22.51
C ARG A 25 8.62 -46.92 -22.23
N VAL A 26 9.07 -47.06 -20.98
CA VAL A 26 10.43 -46.75 -20.54
C VAL A 26 11.05 -48.04 -20.02
N ALA A 27 12.18 -48.46 -20.58
CA ALA A 27 12.86 -49.67 -20.13
C ALA A 27 13.33 -49.53 -18.68
N GLN A 28 13.18 -50.58 -17.87
CA GLN A 28 13.71 -50.61 -16.51
C GLN A 28 15.25 -50.70 -16.56
N ALA A 29 15.92 -50.12 -15.56
CA ALA A 29 17.36 -50.28 -15.41
C ALA A 29 17.69 -51.72 -14.99
N ILE A 30 18.74 -52.30 -15.58
CA ILE A 30 19.24 -53.63 -15.17
C ILE A 30 19.90 -53.55 -13.78
N ASP A 31 20.56 -52.43 -13.52
CA ASP A 31 21.28 -52.08 -12.30
C ASP A 31 20.38 -51.23 -11.39
N GLU A 32 20.05 -51.77 -10.22
CA GLU A 32 19.15 -51.15 -9.24
C GLU A 32 19.68 -49.81 -8.71
N GLU A 33 21.01 -49.64 -8.68
CA GLU A 33 21.62 -48.37 -8.26
C GLU A 33 21.37 -47.24 -9.27
N LYS A 34 21.05 -47.59 -10.52
CA LYS A 34 20.81 -46.63 -11.61
C LYS A 34 19.34 -46.40 -11.93
N GLY A 35 18.44 -47.22 -11.37
CA GLY A 35 17.00 -47.09 -11.57
C GLY A 35 16.23 -48.25 -10.91
N PRO A 36 14.91 -48.11 -10.73
CA PRO A 36 14.13 -49.07 -9.96
C PRO A 36 14.02 -50.42 -10.66
N ARG A 37 14.20 -51.48 -9.87
CA ARG A 37 13.95 -52.88 -10.25
C ARG A 37 13.05 -53.50 -9.19
N LEU A 38 11.76 -53.61 -9.52
CA LEU A 38 10.72 -53.91 -8.54
C LEU A 38 10.49 -55.42 -8.43
N VAL A 39 10.55 -55.96 -7.22
CA VAL A 39 10.18 -57.36 -6.91
C VAL A 39 8.94 -57.33 -6.02
N PHE A 40 7.81 -57.82 -6.53
CA PHE A 40 6.51 -57.72 -5.83
C PHE A 40 6.17 -58.93 -4.93
N ALA A 41 7.01 -59.96 -4.88
CA ALA A 41 6.63 -61.31 -4.44
C ALA A 41 7.57 -61.97 -3.41
N ASP A 42 8.24 -61.21 -2.54
CA ASP A 42 9.13 -61.80 -1.52
C ASP A 42 8.52 -61.83 -0.08
N GLY A 43 7.48 -61.04 0.19
CA GLY A 43 6.83 -60.94 1.50
C GLY A 43 7.67 -60.25 2.60
N THR A 44 8.89 -59.81 2.29
CA THR A 44 9.82 -59.12 3.20
C THR A 44 10.04 -57.65 2.85
N GLU A 45 9.66 -57.21 1.64
CA GLU A 45 9.68 -55.83 1.20
C GLU A 45 8.38 -55.42 0.48
N SER A 46 8.08 -54.13 0.50
CA SER A 46 6.97 -53.54 -0.27
C SER A 46 7.39 -52.28 -1.00
N ILE A 47 6.74 -52.07 -2.15
CA ILE A 47 6.88 -50.87 -2.96
C ILE A 47 5.69 -49.94 -2.70
N TYR A 48 6.01 -48.68 -2.45
CA TYR A 48 5.07 -47.60 -2.19
C TYR A 48 5.28 -46.46 -3.18
N LEU A 49 4.25 -45.65 -3.32
CA LEU A 49 4.26 -44.40 -4.06
C LEU A 49 4.13 -43.25 -3.07
N ALA A 50 5.15 -42.41 -3.01
CA ALA A 50 5.27 -41.35 -2.01
C ALA A 50 6.23 -40.26 -2.50
N ASP A 51 6.00 -39.01 -2.12
CA ASP A 51 6.97 -37.93 -2.36
C ASP A 51 8.01 -37.96 -1.24
N MET A 52 9.17 -38.55 -1.51
CA MET A 52 10.18 -38.81 -0.47
C MET A 52 11.16 -37.63 -0.33
N CYS A 53 11.34 -36.84 -1.38
CA CYS A 53 12.24 -35.67 -1.41
C CYS A 53 11.53 -34.32 -1.24
N GLY A 54 10.20 -34.28 -1.32
CA GLY A 54 9.39 -33.06 -1.17
C GLY A 54 9.35 -32.18 -2.41
N ASP A 55 9.57 -32.74 -3.60
CA ASP A 55 9.58 -32.00 -4.87
C ASP A 55 8.19 -31.91 -5.53
N GLY A 56 7.17 -32.49 -4.91
CA GLY A 56 5.79 -32.54 -5.40
C GLY A 56 5.53 -33.68 -6.39
N LEU A 57 6.53 -34.51 -6.70
CA LEU A 57 6.38 -35.68 -7.56
C LEU A 57 6.26 -36.96 -6.71
N THR A 58 5.57 -37.95 -7.27
CA THR A 58 5.40 -39.24 -6.60
C THR A 58 6.55 -40.17 -6.97
N ASP A 59 7.43 -40.46 -6.01
CA ASP A 59 8.56 -41.37 -6.17
C ASP A 59 8.14 -42.83 -6.01
N LEU A 60 9.03 -43.73 -6.44
CA LEU A 60 8.97 -45.14 -6.06
C LEU A 60 9.80 -45.34 -4.80
N ALA A 61 9.17 -45.75 -3.70
CA ALA A 61 9.83 -46.05 -2.45
C ALA A 61 9.77 -47.55 -2.16
N ARG A 62 10.87 -48.15 -1.70
CA ARG A 62 10.90 -49.50 -1.15
C ARG A 62 11.13 -49.43 0.35
N ILE A 63 10.25 -50.09 1.10
CA ILE A 63 10.31 -50.16 2.57
C ILE A 63 10.45 -51.62 2.97
N ARG A 64 11.52 -51.92 3.71
CA ARG A 64 11.75 -53.20 4.39
C ARG A 64 12.20 -52.94 5.83
N ASN A 65 12.12 -53.96 6.67
CA ASN A 65 12.57 -53.85 8.06
C ASN A 65 14.10 -53.60 8.10
N GLY A 66 14.52 -52.41 8.51
CA GLY A 66 15.92 -51.99 8.57
C GLY A 66 16.49 -51.33 7.29
N GLU A 67 15.69 -51.13 6.23
CA GLU A 67 16.10 -50.33 5.07
C GLU A 67 14.90 -49.67 4.39
N VAL A 68 15.05 -48.39 4.10
CA VAL A 68 14.15 -47.63 3.27
C VAL A 68 14.97 -46.93 2.19
N CYS A 69 14.56 -47.10 0.94
CA CYS A 69 15.18 -46.42 -0.19
C CYS A 69 14.10 -45.94 -1.17
N TYR A 70 14.43 -44.99 -2.04
CA TYR A 70 13.53 -44.54 -3.10
C TYR A 70 14.29 -44.21 -4.38
N TRP A 71 13.55 -44.12 -5.48
CA TRP A 71 14.05 -43.65 -6.77
C TRP A 71 13.29 -42.37 -7.14
N PRO A 72 13.98 -41.22 -7.22
CA PRO A 72 13.34 -39.94 -7.52
C PRO A 72 12.62 -39.97 -8.87
N ASN A 73 11.41 -39.46 -8.94
CA ASN A 73 10.64 -39.38 -10.18
C ASN A 73 11.19 -38.26 -11.08
N LEU A 74 11.64 -38.60 -12.29
CA LEU A 74 12.17 -37.64 -13.28
C LEU A 74 11.16 -37.30 -14.38
N GLY A 75 9.89 -37.64 -14.15
CA GLY A 75 8.77 -37.48 -15.06
C GLY A 75 8.75 -38.49 -16.20
N TYR A 76 7.57 -38.64 -16.82
CA TYR A 76 7.34 -39.48 -18.00
C TYR A 76 7.78 -40.94 -17.81
N GLY A 77 7.57 -41.50 -16.61
CA GLY A 77 7.92 -42.89 -16.27
C GLY A 77 9.42 -43.15 -16.10
N ARG A 78 10.25 -42.10 -16.02
CA ARG A 78 11.68 -42.19 -15.74
C ARG A 78 11.93 -41.95 -14.26
N PHE A 79 12.91 -42.66 -13.72
CA PHE A 79 13.32 -42.56 -12.33
C PHE A 79 14.84 -42.43 -12.24
N GLY A 80 15.31 -41.72 -11.21
CA GLY A 80 16.72 -41.49 -10.94
C GLY A 80 17.45 -42.69 -10.34
N ALA A 81 18.69 -42.46 -9.95
CA ALA A 81 19.49 -43.40 -9.17
C ALA A 81 18.84 -43.68 -7.80
N LYS A 82 19.13 -44.85 -7.24
CA LYS A 82 18.61 -45.23 -5.91
C LYS A 82 19.16 -44.30 -4.84
N VAL A 83 18.28 -43.79 -3.99
CA VAL A 83 18.63 -43.08 -2.76
C VAL A 83 18.33 -44.01 -1.60
N THR A 84 19.37 -44.48 -0.92
CA THR A 84 19.23 -45.25 0.33
C THR A 84 19.20 -44.26 1.48
N MET A 85 18.16 -44.30 2.30
CA MET A 85 17.97 -43.33 3.37
C MET A 85 18.69 -43.79 4.64
N ASP A 86 19.48 -42.90 5.21
CA ASP A 86 20.23 -43.15 6.45
C ASP A 86 19.29 -43.41 7.63
N ASP A 87 19.79 -44.12 8.65
CA ASP A 87 19.07 -44.45 9.88
C ASP A 87 17.70 -45.15 9.64
N SER A 88 17.60 -45.91 8.55
CA SER A 88 16.41 -46.67 8.21
C SER A 88 15.91 -47.54 9.39
N PRO A 89 14.63 -47.46 9.75
CA PRO A 89 14.13 -48.02 10.98
C PRO A 89 13.99 -49.54 10.96
N TYR A 90 14.30 -50.16 12.10
CA TYR A 90 13.83 -51.50 12.43
C TYR A 90 12.46 -51.38 13.09
N PHE A 91 11.40 -51.54 12.28
CA PHE A 91 10.01 -51.35 12.69
C PHE A 91 9.53 -52.35 13.73
N ASP A 92 9.99 -53.61 13.62
CA ASP A 92 9.53 -54.72 14.45
C ASP A 92 10.56 -55.85 14.48
N HIS A 93 10.31 -56.91 15.24
CA HIS A 93 11.07 -58.15 15.10
C HIS A 93 10.84 -58.77 13.70
N PRO A 94 11.83 -59.43 13.10
CA PRO A 94 11.72 -59.96 11.73
C PRO A 94 10.55 -60.92 11.49
N ASP A 95 10.06 -61.60 12.53
CA ASP A 95 8.91 -62.52 12.51
C ASP A 95 7.55 -61.82 12.73
N GLN A 96 7.56 -60.53 13.10
CA GLN A 96 6.36 -59.75 13.42
C GLN A 96 6.13 -58.56 12.50
N PHE A 97 7.16 -58.13 11.75
CA PHE A 97 7.05 -57.08 10.75
C PHE A 97 6.01 -57.44 9.69
N ASP A 98 5.03 -56.56 9.50
CA ASP A 98 4.04 -56.67 8.44
C ASP A 98 3.93 -55.33 7.69
N GLN A 99 4.24 -55.37 6.40
CA GLN A 99 4.11 -54.22 5.48
C GLN A 99 2.68 -53.62 5.46
N LYS A 100 1.65 -54.41 5.76
CA LYS A 100 0.25 -53.92 5.87
C LYS A 100 0.06 -52.97 7.06
N ARG A 101 1.02 -52.88 7.97
CA ARG A 101 1.02 -51.97 9.13
C ARG A 101 1.72 -50.65 8.85
N VAL A 102 2.32 -50.46 7.67
CA VAL A 102 2.91 -49.19 7.24
C VAL A 102 1.81 -48.28 6.66
N ARG A 103 1.82 -47.01 7.07
CA ARG A 103 1.10 -45.92 6.41
C ARG A 103 2.08 -44.82 6.09
N LEU A 104 1.82 -44.14 4.97
CA LEU A 104 2.64 -43.05 4.48
C LEU A 104 1.81 -41.78 4.41
N GLY A 105 2.41 -40.67 4.79
CA GLY A 105 1.82 -39.35 4.64
C GLY A 105 2.75 -38.32 5.25
N ASP A 106 2.66 -37.08 4.76
CA ASP A 106 3.28 -35.94 5.43
C ASP A 106 2.54 -35.70 6.76
N ILE A 107 3.22 -35.85 7.90
CA ILE A 107 2.65 -35.70 9.25
C ILE A 107 3.30 -34.60 10.07
N ASP A 108 4.32 -33.90 9.53
CA ASP A 108 4.93 -32.71 10.13
C ASP A 108 4.83 -31.43 9.28
N GLY A 109 4.33 -31.52 8.05
CA GLY A 109 4.11 -30.40 7.14
C GLY A 109 5.37 -29.98 6.38
N SER A 110 6.42 -30.80 6.40
CA SER A 110 7.69 -30.55 5.70
C SER A 110 7.57 -30.64 4.17
N GLY A 111 6.49 -31.23 3.66
CA GLY A 111 6.32 -31.59 2.25
C GLY A 111 6.91 -32.95 1.88
N THR A 112 7.67 -33.59 2.78
CA THR A 112 8.17 -34.96 2.58
C THR A 112 7.24 -35.99 3.20
N THR A 113 7.24 -37.21 2.65
CA THR A 113 6.40 -38.29 3.16
C THR A 113 7.07 -38.99 4.35
N ASP A 114 6.39 -39.02 5.49
CA ASP A 114 6.80 -39.71 6.70
C ASP A 114 6.24 -41.14 6.77
N ILE A 115 6.79 -41.95 7.70
CA ILE A 115 6.32 -43.31 7.95
C ILE A 115 5.59 -43.40 9.28
N ILE A 116 4.41 -43.99 9.25
CA ILE A 116 3.61 -44.39 10.42
C ILE A 116 3.57 -45.92 10.45
N TYR A 117 4.12 -46.54 11.49
CA TYR A 117 4.06 -47.99 11.68
C TYR A 117 3.11 -48.37 12.82
N LEU A 118 2.13 -49.23 12.53
CA LEU A 118 1.12 -49.70 13.47
C LEU A 118 1.68 -50.88 14.31
N HIS A 119 2.59 -50.61 15.23
CA HIS A 119 3.21 -51.62 16.08
C HIS A 119 2.24 -52.16 17.15
N GLY A 120 2.46 -53.39 17.63
CA GLY A 120 1.59 -54.06 18.61
C GLY A 120 1.48 -53.31 19.95
N ASP A 121 2.56 -52.67 20.36
CA ASP A 121 2.65 -51.85 21.58
C ASP A 121 2.23 -50.37 21.38
N GLY A 122 1.79 -49.99 20.17
CA GLY A 122 1.33 -48.62 19.87
C GLY A 122 1.82 -48.09 18.52
N VAL A 123 1.26 -46.98 18.06
CA VAL A 123 1.66 -46.38 16.77
C VAL A 123 3.01 -45.66 16.90
N GLN A 124 3.94 -45.97 15.99
CA GLN A 124 5.26 -45.36 15.91
C GLN A 124 5.35 -44.46 14.68
N LEU A 125 5.91 -43.27 14.87
CA LEU A 125 6.11 -42.26 13.83
C LEU A 125 7.60 -42.10 13.53
N TYR A 126 7.95 -42.04 12.26
CA TYR A 126 9.30 -41.85 11.75
C TYR A 126 9.28 -40.67 10.77
N PHE A 127 9.95 -39.58 11.16
CA PHE A 127 9.98 -38.36 10.36
C PHE A 127 11.09 -38.44 9.31
N ASN A 128 10.74 -38.09 8.08
CA ASN A 128 11.63 -38.03 6.94
C ASN A 128 12.48 -36.74 7.03
N GLN A 129 13.81 -36.89 6.97
CA GLN A 129 14.74 -35.78 7.06
C GLN A 129 15.15 -35.29 5.66
N SER A 130 14.17 -34.68 4.97
CA SER A 130 14.37 -34.08 3.64
C SER A 130 14.86 -35.08 2.58
N GLY A 131 14.39 -36.32 2.63
CA GLY A 131 14.77 -37.41 1.73
C GLY A 131 16.11 -38.07 2.03
N ASN A 132 16.83 -37.65 3.09
CA ASN A 132 18.18 -38.14 3.37
C ASN A 132 18.21 -39.31 4.38
N GLY A 133 17.28 -39.33 5.33
CA GLY A 133 17.29 -40.28 6.44
C GLY A 133 16.06 -40.18 7.32
N TRP A 134 16.04 -40.92 8.43
CA TRP A 134 14.88 -41.05 9.32
C TRP A 134 15.17 -40.61 10.75
N SER A 135 14.17 -40.01 11.41
CA SER A 135 14.24 -39.76 12.84
C SER A 135 14.14 -41.06 13.66
N ARG A 136 14.58 -41.00 14.93
CA ARG A 136 14.21 -42.03 15.93
C ARG A 136 12.69 -42.16 16.07
N PRO A 137 12.15 -43.35 16.37
CA PRO A 137 10.71 -43.56 16.49
C PRO A 137 10.11 -42.70 17.60
N ARG A 138 8.99 -42.03 17.31
CA ARG A 138 8.12 -41.41 18.31
C ARG A 138 6.87 -42.26 18.50
N THR A 139 6.68 -42.80 19.70
CA THR A 139 5.49 -43.59 20.04
C THR A 139 4.37 -42.67 20.48
N LEU A 140 3.18 -42.85 19.88
CA LEU A 140 1.98 -42.16 20.31
C LEU A 140 1.37 -42.89 21.53
N GLY A 141 1.16 -42.19 22.65
CA GLY A 141 0.83 -42.82 23.94
C GLY A 141 -0.66 -43.08 24.25
N VAL A 142 -1.60 -42.74 23.36
CA VAL A 142 -3.06 -42.76 23.61
C VAL A 142 -3.78 -43.71 22.64
N PHE A 143 -3.62 -45.04 22.73
CA PHE A 143 -4.20 -45.94 21.70
C PHE A 143 -4.78 -47.26 22.23
N ALA A 144 -5.82 -47.73 21.53
CA ALA A 144 -6.40 -49.06 21.69
C ALA A 144 -5.53 -50.11 20.99
N PRO A 145 -5.62 -51.41 21.36
CA PRO A 145 -4.85 -52.46 20.70
C PRO A 145 -5.13 -52.48 19.19
N VAL A 146 -4.06 -52.42 18.39
CA VAL A 146 -4.16 -52.62 16.93
C VAL A 146 -4.54 -54.08 16.70
N SER A 147 -5.69 -54.33 16.07
CA SER A 147 -6.13 -55.68 15.66
C SER A 147 -6.46 -55.69 14.17
N GLU A 148 -6.46 -56.87 13.55
CA GLU A 148 -6.71 -57.00 12.10
C GLU A 148 -8.11 -56.54 11.65
N LEU A 149 -9.05 -56.34 12.59
CA LEU A 149 -10.41 -55.90 12.31
C LEU A 149 -10.58 -54.38 12.35
N VAL A 150 -9.58 -53.63 12.80
CA VAL A 150 -9.61 -52.16 12.90
C VAL A 150 -8.93 -51.55 11.67
N ASN A 151 -9.59 -50.64 10.97
CA ASN A 151 -8.97 -49.89 9.88
C ASN A 151 -8.38 -48.58 10.42
N ILE A 152 -7.14 -48.29 10.03
CA ILE A 152 -6.38 -47.10 10.46
C ILE A 152 -5.81 -46.44 9.20
N GLU A 153 -6.12 -45.16 8.99
CA GLU A 153 -5.69 -44.39 7.80
C GLU A 153 -5.25 -42.98 8.19
N ALA A 154 -4.24 -42.45 7.48
CA ALA A 154 -3.85 -41.04 7.58
C ALA A 154 -4.59 -40.25 6.50
N THR A 155 -5.44 -39.31 6.89
CA THR A 155 -6.23 -38.48 5.97
C THR A 155 -6.52 -37.11 6.57
N ASP A 156 -6.64 -36.08 5.74
CA ASP A 156 -7.12 -34.76 6.17
C ASP A 156 -8.65 -34.79 6.42
N LEU A 157 -9.04 -35.37 7.56
CA LEU A 157 -10.44 -35.52 7.95
C LEU A 157 -11.14 -34.17 8.21
N LEU A 158 -10.37 -33.17 8.65
CA LEU A 158 -10.90 -31.87 9.08
C LEU A 158 -10.85 -30.82 7.98
N GLY A 159 -10.26 -31.15 6.83
CA GLY A 159 -10.10 -30.25 5.69
C GLY A 159 -9.21 -29.04 6.01
N ASN A 160 -8.32 -29.14 7.00
CA ASN A 160 -7.46 -28.03 7.43
C ASN A 160 -6.07 -28.08 6.80
N GLY A 161 -5.84 -28.97 5.83
CA GLY A 161 -4.56 -29.17 5.17
C GLY A 161 -3.55 -29.91 6.03
N THR A 162 -3.99 -30.60 7.10
CA THR A 162 -3.13 -31.42 7.95
C THR A 162 -3.69 -32.82 8.16
N ALA A 163 -2.81 -33.82 8.16
CA ALA A 163 -3.22 -35.22 8.28
C ALA A 163 -3.74 -35.52 9.71
N CYS A 164 -4.86 -36.25 9.77
CA CYS A 164 -5.34 -36.94 10.96
C CYS A 164 -5.10 -38.44 10.79
N LEU A 165 -4.70 -39.11 11.87
CA LEU A 165 -4.78 -40.55 11.93
C LEU A 165 -6.20 -40.92 12.36
N VAL A 166 -6.91 -41.71 11.55
CA VAL A 166 -8.33 -42.05 11.72
C VAL A 166 -8.48 -43.54 11.91
N TRP A 167 -9.18 -43.95 12.96
CA TRP A 167 -9.51 -45.33 13.29
C TRP A 167 -10.99 -45.58 13.06
N SER A 168 -11.32 -46.66 12.36
CA SER A 168 -12.67 -47.21 12.31
C SER A 168 -12.69 -48.66 12.76
N SER A 169 -13.63 -48.99 13.65
CA SER A 169 -13.75 -50.33 14.23
C SER A 169 -15.18 -50.85 14.08
N PRO A 170 -15.37 -52.01 13.44
CA PRO A 170 -16.67 -52.69 13.38
C PRO A 170 -16.94 -53.55 14.63
N LEU A 171 -16.05 -53.53 15.64
CA LEU A 171 -16.16 -54.39 16.81
C LEU A 171 -17.34 -53.95 17.70
N PRO A 172 -18.14 -54.90 18.23
CA PRO A 172 -19.27 -54.57 19.11
C PRO A 172 -18.88 -53.72 20.33
N GLY A 173 -17.66 -53.88 20.85
CA GLY A 173 -17.13 -53.10 21.97
C GLY A 173 -16.89 -51.61 21.64
N ASP A 174 -16.77 -51.26 20.36
CA ASP A 174 -16.58 -49.89 19.88
C ASP A 174 -17.85 -49.28 19.29
N ALA A 175 -19.00 -49.97 19.37
CA ALA A 175 -20.25 -49.52 18.75
C ALA A 175 -20.70 -48.12 19.20
N ALA A 176 -20.36 -47.70 20.43
CA ALA A 176 -20.66 -46.36 20.93
C ALA A 176 -19.73 -45.27 20.37
N ARG A 177 -18.54 -45.64 19.84
CA ARG A 177 -17.52 -44.75 19.26
C ARG A 177 -16.80 -45.45 18.10
N PRO A 178 -17.51 -45.75 16.99
CA PRO A 178 -16.99 -46.58 15.90
C PRO A 178 -15.90 -45.89 15.08
N MET A 179 -15.81 -44.56 15.16
CA MET A 179 -14.72 -43.76 14.58
C MET A 179 -14.02 -42.91 15.64
N ARG A 180 -12.69 -42.83 15.55
CA ARG A 180 -11.84 -41.98 16.39
C ARG A 180 -10.75 -41.37 15.53
N TYR A 181 -10.22 -40.23 15.91
CA TYR A 181 -9.11 -39.62 15.19
C TYR A 181 -8.16 -38.88 16.13
N VAL A 182 -6.92 -38.71 15.67
CA VAL A 182 -5.89 -37.90 16.32
C VAL A 182 -5.30 -36.97 15.27
N LYS A 183 -5.25 -35.66 15.58
CA LYS A 183 -4.53 -34.69 14.76
C LYS A 183 -3.03 -34.93 14.90
N LEU A 184 -2.32 -35.13 13.79
CA LEU A 184 -0.88 -35.37 13.82
C LEU A 184 -0.10 -34.05 13.89
N MET A 185 -0.56 -33.02 13.17
CA MET A 185 0.03 -31.68 13.16
C MET A 185 -0.82 -30.70 14.00
N GLY A 186 -0.63 -30.68 15.32
CA GLY A 186 -1.10 -29.63 16.23
C GLY A 186 -2.47 -28.96 15.92
N ASN A 187 -2.55 -27.65 16.19
CA ASN A 187 -3.71 -26.82 15.78
C ASN A 187 -3.41 -25.90 14.59
N GLN A 188 -2.14 -25.71 14.26
CA GLN A 188 -1.66 -24.87 13.17
C GLN A 188 -0.76 -25.68 12.25
N LYS A 189 -0.79 -25.40 10.95
CA LYS A 189 0.11 -26.01 9.98
C LYS A 189 1.55 -25.55 10.29
N PRO A 190 2.52 -26.48 10.46
CA PRO A 190 3.92 -26.12 10.72
C PRO A 190 4.58 -25.40 9.54
N HIS A 191 5.78 -24.86 9.78
CA HIS A 191 6.64 -24.19 8.78
C HIS A 191 6.09 -22.88 8.19
N LEU A 192 4.99 -22.34 8.73
CA LEU A 192 4.49 -21.00 8.39
C LEU A 192 5.19 -19.91 9.22
N LEU A 193 5.41 -18.74 8.62
CA LEU A 193 5.95 -17.57 9.32
C LEU A 193 4.86 -16.99 10.23
N ILE A 194 4.96 -17.22 11.54
CA ILE A 194 3.95 -16.76 12.52
C ILE A 194 4.37 -15.53 13.33
N LYS A 195 5.66 -15.16 13.31
CA LYS A 195 6.19 -14.10 14.16
C LYS A 195 7.42 -13.43 13.54
N ILE A 196 7.43 -12.10 13.55
CA ILE A 196 8.54 -11.24 13.15
C ILE A 196 8.87 -10.31 14.33
N VAL A 197 10.13 -10.21 14.71
CA VAL A 197 10.61 -9.30 15.78
C VAL A 197 11.81 -8.53 15.25
N ASN A 198 11.73 -7.20 15.23
CA ASN A 198 12.82 -6.37 14.73
C ASN A 198 13.90 -6.04 15.78
N ASN A 199 13.67 -6.42 17.04
CA ASN A 199 14.53 -6.09 18.20
C ASN A 199 14.71 -4.59 18.47
N LEU A 200 13.85 -3.73 17.90
CA LEU A 200 13.79 -2.28 18.13
C LEU A 200 12.52 -1.87 18.90
N GLY A 201 11.59 -2.80 19.12
CA GLY A 201 10.35 -2.55 19.84
C GLY A 201 9.10 -3.07 19.13
N ALA A 202 9.19 -3.48 17.85
CA ALA A 202 8.05 -3.99 17.11
C ALA A 202 8.04 -5.53 17.00
N GLU A 203 6.85 -6.09 17.16
CA GLU A 203 6.56 -7.51 16.96
C GLU A 203 5.30 -7.67 16.10
N THR A 204 5.40 -8.39 14.99
CA THR A 204 4.26 -8.78 14.17
C THR A 204 3.96 -10.26 14.39
N ARG A 205 2.71 -10.59 14.68
CA ARG A 205 2.18 -11.97 14.78
C ARG A 205 1.23 -12.23 13.62
N ILE A 206 1.34 -13.40 13.03
CA ILE A 206 0.54 -13.81 11.87
C ILE A 206 -0.19 -15.10 12.24
N GLU A 207 -1.52 -15.07 12.14
CA GLU A 207 -2.37 -16.24 12.34
C GLU A 207 -2.95 -16.68 10.99
N TYR A 208 -2.94 -17.99 10.77
CA TYR A 208 -3.42 -18.59 9.54
C TYR A 208 -4.69 -19.42 9.80
N ALA A 209 -5.54 -19.48 8.77
CA ALA A 209 -6.68 -20.39 8.72
C ALA A 209 -6.71 -21.14 7.38
N PRO A 210 -7.29 -22.35 7.33
CA PRO A 210 -7.54 -23.01 6.06
C PRO A 210 -8.74 -22.35 5.35
N SER A 211 -8.68 -22.25 4.02
CA SER A 211 -9.76 -21.72 3.18
C SER A 211 -11.10 -22.44 3.36
N THR A 212 -11.08 -23.71 3.77
CA THR A 212 -12.27 -24.51 4.09
C THR A 212 -13.07 -23.95 5.25
N LYS A 213 -12.43 -23.25 6.20
CA LYS A 213 -13.10 -22.54 7.29
C LYS A 213 -14.13 -21.55 6.72
N PHE A 214 -13.69 -20.66 5.83
CA PHE A 214 -14.53 -19.63 5.23
C PHE A 214 -15.59 -20.25 4.31
N TYR A 215 -15.22 -21.26 3.51
CA TYR A 215 -16.19 -21.99 2.68
C TYR A 215 -17.34 -22.60 3.50
N LEU A 216 -17.04 -23.18 4.67
CA LEU A 216 -18.05 -23.78 5.54
C LEU A 216 -18.91 -22.73 6.26
N LEU A 217 -18.32 -21.61 6.68
CA LEU A 217 -19.06 -20.47 7.25
C LEU A 217 -20.05 -19.90 6.24
N ASP A 218 -19.59 -19.57 5.04
CA ASP A 218 -20.45 -19.05 3.97
C ASP A 218 -21.57 -20.01 3.59
N LYS A 219 -21.27 -21.32 3.56
CA LYS A 219 -22.29 -22.35 3.31
C LYS A 219 -23.33 -22.42 4.44
N GLN A 220 -22.91 -22.24 5.69
CA GLN A 220 -23.81 -22.19 6.84
C GLN A 220 -24.70 -20.93 6.78
N ASP A 221 -24.14 -19.81 6.33
CA ASP A 221 -24.83 -18.52 6.19
C ASP A 221 -25.62 -18.42 4.87
N SER A 222 -25.79 -19.55 4.16
CA SER A 222 -26.54 -19.65 2.88
C SER A 222 -25.99 -18.77 1.75
N LYS A 223 -24.69 -18.47 1.77
CA LYS A 223 -23.92 -17.74 0.75
C LYS A 223 -22.92 -18.68 0.04
N PRO A 224 -23.35 -19.76 -0.63
CA PRO A 224 -22.42 -20.75 -1.16
C PRO A 224 -21.47 -20.14 -2.20
N TRP A 225 -20.20 -20.56 -2.17
CA TRP A 225 -19.23 -20.07 -3.16
C TRP A 225 -19.66 -20.40 -4.60
N ILE A 226 -19.56 -19.39 -5.48
CA ILE A 226 -19.76 -19.51 -6.93
C ILE A 226 -18.77 -20.51 -7.55
N THR A 227 -17.50 -20.42 -7.16
CA THR A 227 -16.42 -21.32 -7.57
C THR A 227 -16.12 -22.36 -6.48
N ARG A 228 -15.28 -23.36 -6.80
CA ARG A 228 -14.88 -24.41 -5.85
C ARG A 228 -13.38 -24.55 -5.81
N LEU A 229 -12.89 -24.88 -4.62
CA LEU A 229 -11.49 -25.14 -4.35
C LEU A 229 -11.35 -26.61 -3.90
N PRO A 230 -10.60 -27.46 -4.65
CA PRO A 230 -10.53 -28.89 -4.37
C PRO A 230 -9.56 -29.29 -3.24
N PHE A 231 -8.77 -28.34 -2.73
CA PHE A 231 -7.83 -28.55 -1.64
C PHE A 231 -7.79 -27.33 -0.70
N PRO A 232 -7.48 -27.51 0.59
CA PRO A 232 -7.34 -26.39 1.51
C PRO A 232 -6.10 -25.53 1.19
N VAL A 233 -6.29 -24.22 1.15
CA VAL A 233 -5.21 -23.22 1.05
C VAL A 233 -5.06 -22.56 2.41
N GLN A 234 -3.85 -22.48 2.93
CA GLN A 234 -3.59 -21.72 4.17
C GLN A 234 -3.53 -20.23 3.82
N VAL A 235 -4.42 -19.45 4.42
CA VAL A 235 -4.54 -18.01 4.21
C VAL A 235 -4.29 -17.27 5.52
N VAL A 236 -3.78 -16.04 5.43
CA VAL A 236 -3.58 -15.18 6.61
C VAL A 236 -4.94 -14.70 7.09
N GLU A 237 -5.39 -15.16 8.25
CA GLU A 237 -6.66 -14.70 8.84
C GLU A 237 -6.46 -13.41 9.64
N ARG A 238 -5.30 -13.26 10.29
CA ARG A 238 -5.09 -12.17 11.24
C ARG A 238 -3.62 -11.79 11.32
N VAL A 239 -3.37 -10.49 11.30
CA VAL A 239 -2.05 -9.89 11.54
C VAL A 239 -2.17 -8.96 12.74
N GLU A 240 -1.34 -9.19 13.74
CA GLU A 240 -1.26 -8.33 14.92
C GLU A 240 0.11 -7.70 15.02
N THR A 241 0.17 -6.39 15.04
CA THR A 241 1.41 -5.65 15.18
C THR A 241 1.43 -4.95 16.53
N TYR A 242 2.42 -5.30 17.34
CA TYR A 242 2.67 -4.74 18.66
C TYR A 242 3.84 -3.78 18.58
N ASP A 243 3.67 -2.60 19.15
CA ASP A 243 4.78 -1.74 19.54
C ASP A 243 4.93 -1.79 21.05
N HIS A 244 5.98 -2.47 21.51
CA HIS A 244 6.28 -2.67 22.92
C HIS A 244 6.77 -1.38 23.61
N ILE A 245 7.19 -0.35 22.86
CA ILE A 245 7.57 0.96 23.40
C ILE A 245 6.33 1.77 23.75
N SER A 246 5.45 2.00 22.76
CA SER A 246 4.21 2.76 22.98
C SER A 246 3.08 1.93 23.61
N ARG A 247 3.22 0.60 23.62
CA ARG A 247 2.24 -0.40 24.06
C ARG A 247 0.94 -0.37 23.25
N ASN A 248 1.05 0.02 21.98
CA ASN A 248 -0.03 -0.03 21.01
C ASN A 248 -0.09 -1.39 20.32
N ARG A 249 -1.30 -1.83 19.98
CA ARG A 249 -1.54 -3.05 19.21
C ARG A 249 -2.48 -2.74 18.06
N PHE A 250 -2.06 -3.09 16.85
CA PHE A 250 -2.84 -2.98 15.63
C PHE A 250 -3.24 -4.36 15.15
N ILE A 251 -4.48 -4.51 14.72
CA ILE A 251 -5.05 -5.79 14.30
C ILE A 251 -5.66 -5.58 12.91
N THR A 252 -5.18 -6.36 11.95
CA THR A 252 -5.85 -6.54 10.66
C THR A 252 -6.39 -7.96 10.58
N ARG A 253 -7.63 -8.12 10.15
CA ARG A 253 -8.28 -9.43 9.95
C ARG A 253 -8.73 -9.58 8.51
N TYR A 254 -8.75 -10.82 8.03
CA TYR A 254 -9.19 -11.15 6.68
C TYR A 254 -10.22 -12.27 6.67
N ALA A 255 -11.18 -12.18 5.75
CA ALA A 255 -12.04 -13.29 5.34
C ALA A 255 -11.96 -13.45 3.81
N TYR A 256 -12.03 -14.70 3.34
CA TYR A 256 -11.77 -15.06 1.95
C TYR A 256 -12.93 -15.89 1.38
N HIS A 257 -13.39 -15.52 0.19
CA HIS A 257 -14.57 -16.12 -0.42
C HIS A 257 -14.30 -16.46 -1.91
N HIS A 258 -15.09 -17.38 -2.46
CA HIS A 258 -15.04 -17.74 -3.89
C HIS A 258 -13.64 -18.15 -4.42
N GLY A 259 -12.91 -18.97 -3.65
CA GLY A 259 -11.63 -19.54 -4.08
C GLY A 259 -11.76 -20.43 -5.32
N TYR A 260 -10.91 -20.21 -6.32
CA TYR A 260 -10.99 -20.91 -7.62
C TYR A 260 -9.67 -21.63 -7.98
N PHE A 261 -9.81 -22.90 -8.37
CA PHE A 261 -8.76 -23.69 -8.99
C PHE A 261 -9.21 -24.13 -10.39
N ASP A 262 -8.41 -23.79 -11.39
CA ASP A 262 -8.61 -24.22 -12.77
C ASP A 262 -8.01 -25.62 -12.95
N GLY A 263 -8.87 -26.62 -13.14
CA GLY A 263 -8.47 -28.01 -13.29
C GLY A 263 -7.73 -28.33 -14.60
N GLU A 264 -7.93 -27.52 -15.64
CA GLU A 264 -7.30 -27.73 -16.95
C GLU A 264 -5.83 -27.30 -16.93
N GLU A 265 -5.56 -26.07 -16.46
CA GLU A 265 -4.19 -25.57 -16.27
C GLU A 265 -3.54 -26.05 -14.97
N ARG A 266 -4.31 -26.67 -14.08
CA ARG A 266 -3.91 -27.04 -12.72
C ARG A 266 -3.36 -25.86 -11.94
N GLU A 267 -4.11 -24.77 -11.94
CA GLU A 267 -3.65 -23.48 -11.43
C GLU A 267 -4.64 -22.89 -10.42
N PHE A 268 -4.13 -22.56 -9.23
CA PHE A 268 -4.89 -21.76 -8.26
C PHE A 268 -4.93 -20.30 -8.72
N ARG A 269 -6.13 -19.73 -8.84
CA ARG A 269 -6.35 -18.40 -9.41
C ARG A 269 -6.53 -17.29 -8.37
N GLY A 270 -6.68 -17.65 -7.10
CA GLY A 270 -7.01 -16.72 -6.03
C GLY A 270 -8.47 -16.83 -5.56
N PHE A 271 -8.88 -15.82 -4.79
CA PHE A 271 -10.22 -15.66 -4.22
C PHE A 271 -10.96 -14.55 -4.95
N GLY A 272 -12.26 -14.75 -5.19
CA GLY A 272 -13.09 -13.77 -5.89
C GLY A 272 -13.55 -12.61 -5.01
N PHE A 273 -13.46 -12.75 -3.69
CA PHE A 273 -13.85 -11.72 -2.73
C PHE A 273 -13.02 -11.85 -1.46
N VAL A 274 -12.52 -10.72 -0.95
CA VAL A 274 -11.76 -10.61 0.29
C VAL A 274 -12.31 -9.47 1.12
N GLU A 275 -12.54 -9.76 2.39
CA GLU A 275 -12.90 -8.77 3.41
C GLU A 275 -11.70 -8.48 4.28
N GLN A 276 -11.47 -7.21 4.59
CA GLN A 276 -10.43 -6.76 5.49
C GLN A 276 -11.03 -5.88 6.59
N TRP A 277 -10.68 -6.15 7.85
CA TRP A 277 -11.01 -5.28 8.99
C TRP A 277 -9.73 -4.74 9.62
N ASP A 278 -9.63 -3.42 9.78
CA ASP A 278 -8.52 -2.76 10.46
C ASP A 278 -8.99 -2.09 11.75
N THR A 279 -8.35 -2.43 12.88
CA THR A 279 -8.67 -1.89 14.21
C THR A 279 -7.43 -1.75 15.08
N GLU A 280 -7.49 -0.88 16.09
CA GLU A 280 -6.45 -0.71 17.10
C GLU A 280 -6.93 -1.03 18.51
N SER A 281 -5.95 -1.22 19.39
CA SER A 281 -6.17 -1.12 20.83
C SER A 281 -4.99 -0.42 21.49
N VAL A 282 -5.31 0.50 22.40
CA VAL A 282 -4.33 1.27 23.16
C VAL A 282 -4.40 0.80 24.61
N LEU A 283 -3.33 0.21 25.15
CA LEU A 283 -3.32 -0.33 26.52
C LEU A 283 -2.90 0.68 27.59
N VAL A 284 -2.78 1.97 27.24
CA VAL A 284 -2.18 3.00 28.10
C VAL A 284 -2.95 3.20 29.42
N ASP A 285 -4.27 2.93 29.44
CA ASP A 285 -5.12 3.23 30.62
C ASP A 285 -5.34 2.04 31.58
N LYS A 286 -4.89 0.82 31.24
CA LYS A 286 -5.01 -0.37 32.12
C LYS A 286 -3.90 -0.53 33.16
N ALA A 287 -2.91 0.37 33.21
CA ALA A 287 -1.82 0.28 34.20
C ALA A 287 -2.29 0.37 35.67
N SER A 288 -3.56 0.71 35.93
CA SER A 288 -4.20 0.69 37.24
C SER A 288 -4.93 -0.62 37.59
N SER A 289 -5.13 -1.57 36.66
CA SER A 289 -5.85 -2.83 36.93
C SER A 289 -5.01 -4.09 36.67
N LYS A 290 -4.60 -4.75 37.76
CA LYS A 290 -3.94 -6.06 37.75
C LYS A 290 -4.95 -7.18 37.49
N SER A 291 -5.49 -7.28 36.28
CA SER A 291 -6.36 -8.38 35.88
C SER A 291 -5.75 -9.14 34.70
N SER A 292 -5.47 -10.43 34.92
CA SER A 292 -4.82 -11.35 33.98
C SER A 292 -5.80 -12.13 33.09
N ASP A 293 -7.03 -11.68 32.91
CA ASP A 293 -8.01 -12.39 32.07
C ASP A 293 -7.97 -11.93 30.61
N GLN A 294 -7.20 -12.66 29.79
CA GLN A 294 -7.08 -12.54 28.33
C GLN A 294 -8.30 -13.08 27.56
N LYS A 295 -9.55 -12.88 28.03
CA LYS A 295 -10.74 -13.46 27.37
C LYS A 295 -11.92 -12.51 27.15
N HIS A 296 -11.76 -11.21 27.36
CA HIS A 296 -12.77 -10.22 26.96
C HIS A 296 -12.14 -9.19 26.00
N ASP A 297 -12.48 -9.32 24.72
CA ASP A 297 -12.19 -8.40 23.60
C ASP A 297 -12.95 -7.07 23.70
N ALA A 298 -13.10 -6.50 24.90
CA ALA A 298 -13.56 -5.12 25.04
C ALA A 298 -12.33 -4.21 24.86
N PHE A 299 -12.03 -3.90 23.61
CA PHE A 299 -10.93 -3.00 23.23
C PHE A 299 -11.36 -1.55 23.42
N GLU A 300 -10.61 -0.78 24.22
CA GLU A 300 -10.65 0.70 24.18
C GLU A 300 -9.99 1.13 22.86
N SER A 301 -10.78 1.13 21.78
CA SER A 301 -10.39 1.61 20.45
C SER A 301 -10.96 3.00 20.25
N TYR A 302 -10.11 3.95 19.86
CA TYR A 302 -10.54 5.33 19.61
C TYR A 302 -11.22 5.50 18.25
N VAL A 303 -11.03 4.55 17.32
CA VAL A 303 -11.66 4.52 16.00
C VAL A 303 -12.50 3.24 15.84
N PRO A 304 -13.66 3.27 15.16
CA PRO A 304 -14.35 2.04 14.76
C PRO A 304 -13.51 1.20 13.79
N PRO A 305 -13.68 -0.14 13.78
CA PRO A 305 -13.07 -0.97 12.76
C PRO A 305 -13.45 -0.49 11.35
N VAL A 306 -12.45 -0.32 10.50
CA VAL A 306 -12.66 -0.02 9.08
C VAL A 306 -12.81 -1.35 8.36
N ARG A 307 -13.92 -1.55 7.64
CA ARG A 307 -14.14 -2.73 6.80
C ARG A 307 -13.98 -2.36 5.34
N THR A 308 -13.07 -3.04 4.65
CA THR A 308 -12.85 -2.92 3.22
C THR A 308 -13.23 -4.23 2.54
N MET A 309 -14.19 -4.17 1.64
CA MET A 309 -14.67 -5.31 0.86
C MET A 309 -14.14 -5.17 -0.56
N THR A 310 -13.37 -6.16 -1.05
CA THR A 310 -12.78 -6.11 -2.41
C THR A 310 -13.07 -7.38 -3.19
N TRP A 311 -13.68 -7.23 -4.36
CA TRP A 311 -13.98 -8.30 -5.30
C TRP A 311 -12.94 -8.34 -6.43
N PHE A 312 -12.59 -9.54 -6.85
CA PHE A 312 -11.54 -9.80 -7.84
C PHE A 312 -12.02 -10.76 -8.93
N HIS A 313 -11.52 -10.57 -10.14
CA HIS A 313 -11.58 -11.59 -11.16
C HIS A 313 -10.76 -12.82 -10.74
N THR A 314 -11.40 -13.98 -10.76
CA THR A 314 -10.70 -15.28 -10.66
C THR A 314 -10.29 -15.83 -12.03
N GLY A 315 -10.70 -15.17 -13.11
CA GLY A 315 -10.57 -15.67 -14.48
C GLY A 315 -11.41 -16.93 -14.77
N ALA A 316 -12.37 -17.27 -13.91
CA ALA A 316 -13.28 -18.39 -14.10
C ALA A 316 -14.24 -18.12 -15.26
N TYR A 317 -14.48 -19.14 -16.08
CA TYR A 317 -15.49 -19.12 -17.14
C TYR A 317 -16.54 -20.20 -16.87
N LEU A 318 -17.62 -19.82 -16.17
CA LEU A 318 -18.56 -20.79 -15.55
C LEU A 318 -19.83 -21.01 -16.39
N ARG A 319 -20.40 -19.93 -16.92
CA ARG A 319 -21.59 -19.93 -17.79
C ARG A 319 -21.37 -18.85 -18.84
N ARG A 320 -21.68 -19.14 -20.11
CA ARG A 320 -21.28 -18.35 -21.30
C ARG A 320 -21.90 -16.93 -21.40
N GLU A 321 -22.29 -16.31 -20.30
CA GLU A 321 -23.14 -15.10 -20.28
C GLU A 321 -22.63 -13.97 -19.39
N ALA A 322 -21.82 -14.22 -18.34
CA ALA A 322 -21.26 -13.16 -17.49
C ALA A 322 -19.77 -13.42 -17.19
N ILE A 323 -18.90 -12.41 -17.27
CA ILE A 323 -17.45 -12.52 -16.99
C ILE A 323 -17.06 -11.75 -15.71
N SER A 324 -17.57 -10.54 -15.56
CA SER A 324 -17.28 -9.59 -14.49
C SER A 324 -18.45 -9.45 -13.50
N ARG A 325 -19.64 -9.84 -13.92
CA ARG A 325 -20.88 -9.71 -13.13
C ARG A 325 -21.22 -10.90 -12.23
N TYR A 326 -20.27 -11.81 -11.98
CA TYR A 326 -20.55 -12.98 -11.12
C TYR A 326 -20.99 -12.61 -9.70
N PHE A 327 -20.51 -11.49 -9.16
CA PHE A 327 -20.75 -11.07 -7.78
C PHE A 327 -21.77 -9.92 -7.66
N GLU A 328 -22.51 -9.59 -8.72
CA GLU A 328 -23.41 -8.42 -8.73
C GLU A 328 -24.45 -8.41 -7.59
N SER A 329 -24.88 -9.58 -7.13
CA SER A 329 -25.83 -9.71 -6.02
C SER A 329 -25.23 -9.42 -4.64
N GLU A 330 -23.90 -9.36 -4.54
CA GLU A 330 -23.16 -9.11 -3.29
C GLU A 330 -22.73 -7.64 -3.15
N TYR A 331 -22.95 -6.83 -4.17
CA TYR A 331 -22.56 -5.42 -4.18
C TYR A 331 -23.60 -4.55 -3.46
N PHE A 332 -23.15 -3.43 -2.89
CA PHE A 332 -24.07 -2.39 -2.46
C PHE A 332 -24.77 -1.72 -3.67
N PRO A 333 -26.09 -1.44 -3.59
CA PRO A 333 -27.02 -1.69 -2.48
C PRO A 333 -27.74 -3.05 -2.55
N GLN A 334 -27.50 -3.89 -3.57
CA GLN A 334 -28.18 -5.18 -3.74
C GLN A 334 -28.01 -6.13 -2.55
N ALA A 335 -26.89 -6.02 -1.83
CA ALA A 335 -26.60 -6.80 -0.64
C ALA A 335 -27.36 -6.37 0.63
N LEU A 336 -28.00 -5.19 0.63
CA LEU A 336 -28.78 -4.73 1.78
C LEU A 336 -30.06 -5.56 1.94
N ASP A 337 -30.40 -5.87 3.20
CA ASP A 337 -31.71 -6.42 3.50
C ASP A 337 -32.81 -5.41 3.16
N ALA A 338 -33.93 -5.89 2.61
CA ALA A 338 -35.04 -5.01 2.20
C ALA A 338 -35.63 -4.16 3.36
N ASN A 339 -35.38 -4.55 4.61
CA ASN A 339 -35.78 -3.81 5.81
C ASN A 339 -34.73 -2.78 6.27
N GLU A 340 -33.49 -2.88 5.79
CA GLU A 340 -32.36 -1.97 6.09
C GLU A 340 -32.19 -0.88 5.02
N MET A 341 -32.79 -1.09 3.85
CA MET A 341 -32.79 -0.14 2.74
C MET A 341 -33.62 1.10 3.09
N ASP A 342 -32.98 2.25 3.12
CA ASP A 342 -33.64 3.55 3.28
C ASP A 342 -34.59 3.78 2.08
N PRO A 343 -35.87 4.17 2.31
CA PRO A 343 -36.79 4.54 1.24
C PRO A 343 -36.27 5.64 0.30
N THR A 344 -35.29 6.43 0.74
CA THR A 344 -34.62 7.49 -0.03
C THR A 344 -33.37 7.01 -0.78
N THR A 345 -32.92 5.77 -0.54
CA THR A 345 -31.88 5.15 -1.36
C THR A 345 -32.38 5.10 -2.81
N ILE A 346 -31.72 5.87 -3.68
CA ILE A 346 -32.03 5.88 -5.10
C ILE A 346 -31.76 4.47 -5.66
N ALA A 347 -32.57 4.05 -6.64
CA ALA A 347 -32.32 2.82 -7.40
C ALA A 347 -30.83 2.70 -7.73
N ALA A 348 -30.23 1.53 -7.45
CA ALA A 348 -28.81 1.27 -7.57
C ALA A 348 -28.20 1.98 -8.79
N TYR A 349 -27.14 2.75 -8.57
CA TYR A 349 -26.37 3.34 -9.66
C TYR A 349 -25.96 2.22 -10.64
N PRO A 350 -25.99 2.49 -11.96
CA PRO A 350 -25.73 1.46 -12.94
C PRO A 350 -24.32 0.90 -12.75
N LEU A 351 -24.22 -0.43 -12.63
CA LEU A 351 -22.95 -1.14 -12.68
C LEU A 351 -22.30 -0.97 -14.06
N LEU A 352 -20.98 -1.10 -14.13
CA LEU A 352 -20.27 -1.12 -15.39
C LEU A 352 -20.72 -2.29 -16.28
N ASP A 353 -20.59 -2.10 -17.59
CA ASP A 353 -20.89 -3.15 -18.56
C ASP A 353 -20.00 -4.38 -18.34
N ASP A 354 -20.50 -5.57 -18.68
CA ASP A 354 -19.72 -6.79 -18.53
C ASP A 354 -18.49 -6.79 -19.45
N THR A 355 -17.41 -7.46 -19.06
CA THR A 355 -16.22 -7.55 -19.92
C THR A 355 -16.57 -8.24 -21.24
N ILE A 356 -16.16 -7.64 -22.35
CA ILE A 356 -16.40 -8.17 -23.69
C ILE A 356 -15.16 -8.94 -24.16
N LEU A 357 -15.36 -10.16 -24.64
CA LEU A 357 -14.28 -10.97 -25.24
C LEU A 357 -13.80 -10.38 -26.58
N PRO A 358 -12.49 -10.49 -26.89
CA PRO A 358 -11.95 -9.93 -28.12
C PRO A 358 -12.57 -10.61 -29.35
N ARG A 359 -12.86 -9.78 -30.37
CA ARG A 359 -13.39 -10.22 -31.68
C ARG A 359 -12.39 -10.04 -32.81
N SER A 360 -11.15 -9.70 -32.46
CA SER A 360 -10.07 -9.40 -33.39
C SER A 360 -8.71 -9.71 -32.76
N VAL A 361 -7.72 -9.89 -33.62
CA VAL A 361 -6.30 -9.92 -33.25
C VAL A 361 -5.69 -8.54 -33.53
N LEU A 362 -4.96 -8.00 -32.56
CA LEU A 362 -4.11 -6.82 -32.72
C LEU A 362 -2.79 -7.23 -33.35
N ASN A 363 -2.58 -6.81 -34.60
CA ASN A 363 -1.39 -7.10 -35.38
C ASN A 363 -0.21 -6.19 -34.97
N GLU A 364 1.00 -6.58 -35.39
CA GLU A 364 2.23 -5.83 -35.08
C GLU A 364 2.24 -4.40 -35.61
N ASP A 365 1.54 -4.14 -36.72
CA ASP A 365 1.39 -2.81 -37.33
C ASP A 365 0.28 -1.96 -36.66
N GLY A 366 -0.33 -2.45 -35.58
CA GLY A 366 -1.42 -1.80 -34.86
C GLY A 366 -2.81 -2.00 -35.50
N THR A 367 -2.90 -2.72 -36.63
CA THR A 367 -4.20 -3.02 -37.25
C THR A 367 -4.93 -4.15 -36.54
N ARG A 368 -6.27 -4.17 -36.60
CA ARG A 368 -7.09 -5.23 -36.02
C ARG A 368 -7.68 -6.12 -37.12
N SER A 369 -7.41 -7.43 -37.04
CA SER A 369 -7.96 -8.43 -37.97
C SER A 369 -9.07 -9.24 -37.31
N PRO A 370 -10.28 -9.35 -37.90
CA PRO A 370 -11.38 -10.12 -37.31
C PRO A 370 -11.00 -11.57 -36.99
N HIS A 371 -11.39 -12.04 -35.80
CA HIS A 371 -11.17 -13.41 -35.34
C HIS A 371 -12.25 -13.81 -34.32
N ALA A 372 -12.87 -14.96 -34.53
CA ALA A 372 -13.79 -15.54 -33.57
C ALA A 372 -13.04 -16.55 -32.70
N LEU A 373 -13.04 -16.33 -31.39
CA LEU A 373 -12.34 -17.20 -30.43
C LEU A 373 -12.98 -18.60 -30.39
N ASP A 374 -12.13 -19.62 -30.33
CA ASP A 374 -12.57 -20.97 -29.98
C ASP A 374 -12.80 -21.11 -28.45
N PRO A 375 -13.44 -22.18 -27.96
CA PRO A 375 -13.72 -22.34 -26.52
C PRO A 375 -12.49 -22.29 -25.61
N ASP A 376 -11.33 -22.75 -26.07
CA ASP A 376 -10.10 -22.75 -25.29
C ASP A 376 -9.51 -21.33 -25.25
N GLU A 377 -9.51 -20.63 -26.39
CA GLU A 377 -9.12 -19.23 -26.47
C GLU A 377 -10.03 -18.33 -25.61
N ILE A 378 -11.32 -18.64 -25.48
CA ILE A 378 -12.24 -17.94 -24.56
C ILE A 378 -11.82 -18.15 -23.10
N ARG A 379 -11.50 -19.39 -22.70
CA ARG A 379 -11.04 -19.70 -21.34
C ARG A 379 -9.72 -18.98 -21.06
N GLU A 380 -8.80 -18.97 -22.00
CA GLU A 380 -7.51 -18.28 -21.90
C GLU A 380 -7.64 -16.75 -21.88
N ALA A 381 -8.62 -16.17 -22.57
CA ALA A 381 -8.94 -14.75 -22.47
C ALA A 381 -9.42 -14.40 -21.05
N CYS A 382 -10.39 -15.14 -20.50
CA CYS A 382 -10.85 -14.95 -19.12
C CYS A 382 -9.72 -15.18 -18.11
N ARG A 383 -8.86 -16.17 -18.35
CA ARG A 383 -7.67 -16.46 -17.54
C ARG A 383 -6.78 -15.23 -17.33
N ALA A 384 -6.67 -14.37 -18.33
CA ALA A 384 -5.81 -13.18 -18.29
C ALA A 384 -6.32 -12.13 -17.29
N LEU A 385 -7.58 -12.18 -16.87
CA LEU A 385 -8.18 -11.26 -15.89
C LEU A 385 -7.86 -11.66 -14.43
N LYS A 386 -7.30 -12.84 -14.18
CA LYS A 386 -7.11 -13.36 -12.81
C LYS A 386 -6.35 -12.35 -11.92
N GLY A 387 -6.88 -12.07 -10.73
CA GLY A 387 -6.29 -11.14 -9.77
C GLY A 387 -6.62 -9.66 -10.00
N SER A 388 -7.27 -9.29 -11.10
CA SER A 388 -7.73 -7.92 -11.33
C SER A 388 -8.90 -7.56 -10.42
N ILE A 389 -8.91 -6.35 -9.87
CA ILE A 389 -9.99 -5.85 -8.99
C ILE A 389 -11.22 -5.52 -9.83
N LEU A 390 -12.38 -6.04 -9.43
CA LEU A 390 -13.69 -5.70 -9.99
C LEU A 390 -14.31 -4.51 -9.26
N ARG A 391 -14.27 -4.56 -7.92
CA ARG A 391 -14.96 -3.60 -7.07
C ARG A 391 -14.32 -3.51 -5.70
N GLN A 392 -14.39 -2.33 -5.08
CA GLN A 392 -14.00 -2.09 -3.71
C GLN A 392 -15.02 -1.18 -3.01
N GLU A 393 -15.38 -1.54 -1.78
CA GLU A 393 -16.32 -0.78 -0.94
C GLU A 393 -15.70 -0.57 0.45
N ILE A 394 -15.84 0.65 1.01
CA ILE A 394 -15.24 1.04 2.30
C ILE A 394 -16.34 1.44 3.29
N TYR A 395 -16.34 0.81 4.47
CA TYR A 395 -17.32 0.99 5.55
C TYR A 395 -16.65 1.30 6.90
N ALA A 396 -17.45 1.75 7.87
CA ALA A 396 -17.09 1.66 9.29
C ALA A 396 -18.07 0.75 10.01
N GLU A 397 -17.55 -0.15 10.86
CA GLU A 397 -18.36 -0.91 11.80
C GLU A 397 -18.49 -0.13 13.11
N ASP A 398 -19.37 0.87 13.10
CA ASP A 398 -19.59 1.78 14.22
C ASP A 398 -20.96 1.64 14.88
N ASP A 399 -21.66 0.53 14.62
CA ASP A 399 -23.00 0.23 15.17
C ASP A 399 -24.08 1.30 14.91
N SER A 400 -23.76 2.33 14.11
CA SER A 400 -24.72 3.35 13.72
C SER A 400 -25.72 2.78 12.71
N PRO A 401 -26.91 3.39 12.56
CA PRO A 401 -27.82 3.05 11.46
C PRO A 401 -27.17 3.19 10.07
N MET A 402 -26.07 3.95 9.98
CA MET A 402 -25.33 4.20 8.75
C MET A 402 -24.17 3.22 8.52
N ALA A 403 -23.92 2.25 9.41
CA ALA A 403 -22.80 1.30 9.32
C ALA A 403 -22.88 0.42 8.04
N SER A 404 -24.08 0.14 7.56
CA SER A 404 -24.32 -0.63 6.32
C SER A 404 -24.17 0.21 5.03
N TYR A 405 -23.89 1.52 5.15
CA TYR A 405 -23.74 2.43 4.01
C TYR A 405 -22.26 2.78 3.79
N PRO A 406 -21.73 2.62 2.56
CA PRO A 406 -20.32 2.85 2.31
C PRO A 406 -19.96 4.34 2.34
N TYR A 407 -18.71 4.63 2.67
CA TYR A 407 -18.09 5.94 2.42
C TYR A 407 -17.81 6.12 0.94
N SER A 408 -17.24 5.09 0.32
CA SER A 408 -16.90 5.09 -1.10
C SER A 408 -17.03 3.72 -1.72
N VAL A 409 -17.27 3.72 -3.02
CA VAL A 409 -17.33 2.55 -3.88
C VAL A 409 -16.50 2.84 -5.13
N SER A 410 -15.60 1.93 -5.48
CA SER A 410 -14.84 1.97 -6.74
C SER A 410 -15.15 0.72 -7.53
N GLU A 411 -15.52 0.84 -8.81
CA GLU A 411 -15.80 -0.27 -9.71
C GLU A 411 -14.96 -0.16 -10.98
N ARG A 412 -14.50 -1.30 -11.51
CA ARG A 412 -13.56 -1.35 -12.63
C ARG A 412 -13.97 -2.41 -13.65
N ASN A 413 -13.71 -2.10 -14.92
CA ASN A 413 -13.82 -3.03 -16.03
C ASN A 413 -12.56 -2.99 -16.91
N TYR A 414 -12.34 -4.04 -17.69
CA TYR A 414 -11.12 -4.26 -18.46
C TYR A 414 -11.42 -4.58 -19.92
N THR A 415 -10.46 -4.26 -20.80
CA THR A 415 -10.45 -4.70 -22.19
C THR A 415 -9.39 -5.80 -22.34
N ILE A 416 -9.76 -6.89 -23.00
CA ILE A 416 -8.85 -7.97 -23.36
C ILE A 416 -8.55 -7.84 -24.86
N GLU A 417 -7.28 -7.67 -25.20
CA GLU A 417 -6.77 -7.66 -26.57
C GLU A 417 -6.07 -8.99 -26.87
N MET A 418 -6.34 -9.57 -28.04
CA MET A 418 -5.65 -10.78 -28.50
C MET A 418 -4.45 -10.38 -29.37
N PHE A 419 -3.23 -10.71 -28.94
CA PHE A 419 -2.01 -10.40 -29.69
C PHE A 419 -1.60 -11.56 -30.61
N GLN A 420 -1.88 -12.79 -30.19
CA GLN A 420 -1.50 -13.98 -30.96
C GLN A 420 -2.59 -15.05 -30.85
N LYS A 421 -3.00 -15.58 -32.02
CA LYS A 421 -3.85 -16.77 -32.11
C LYS A 421 -3.15 -17.98 -31.51
N ARG A 422 -3.90 -18.94 -30.98
CA ARG A 422 -3.32 -20.20 -30.52
C ARG A 422 -2.62 -20.95 -31.67
N GLY A 423 -3.30 -21.11 -32.79
CA GLY A 423 -2.73 -21.79 -33.97
C GLY A 423 -2.17 -23.18 -33.63
N ASN A 424 -0.90 -23.43 -33.97
CA ASN A 424 -0.18 -24.67 -33.59
C ASN A 424 0.53 -24.57 -32.22
N GLN A 425 0.44 -23.43 -31.55
CA GLN A 425 1.01 -23.23 -30.22
C GLN A 425 0.07 -23.81 -29.15
N ARG A 426 0.60 -23.97 -27.94
CA ARG A 426 -0.19 -24.47 -26.81
C ARG A 426 -1.24 -23.45 -26.35
N HIS A 427 -0.91 -22.16 -26.38
CA HIS A 427 -1.74 -21.08 -25.85
C HIS A 427 -1.80 -19.89 -26.83
N ALA A 428 -2.90 -19.16 -26.80
CA ALA A 428 -3.01 -17.82 -27.36
C ALA A 428 -2.33 -16.79 -26.41
N VAL A 429 -2.05 -15.60 -26.95
CA VAL A 429 -1.47 -14.48 -26.18
C VAL A 429 -2.49 -13.36 -26.09
N PHE A 430 -2.80 -12.97 -24.86
CA PHE A 430 -3.72 -11.89 -24.54
C PHE A 430 -3.01 -10.81 -23.72
N HIS A 431 -3.44 -9.58 -23.93
CA HIS A 431 -3.06 -8.42 -23.12
C HIS A 431 -4.32 -7.82 -22.51
N VAL A 432 -4.27 -7.48 -21.23
CA VAL A 432 -5.39 -6.88 -20.50
C VAL A 432 -4.98 -5.49 -20.07
N HIS A 433 -5.84 -4.51 -20.32
CA HIS A 433 -5.67 -3.15 -19.82
C HIS A 433 -6.98 -2.63 -19.22
N SER A 434 -6.87 -1.63 -18.35
CA SER A 434 -8.03 -0.92 -17.80
C SER A 434 -8.89 -0.36 -18.92
N ARG A 435 -10.22 -0.49 -18.78
CA ARG A 435 -11.21 0.04 -19.72
C ARG A 435 -11.97 1.20 -19.10
N GLU A 436 -12.57 0.95 -17.93
CA GLU A 436 -13.42 1.89 -17.22
C GLU A 436 -13.14 1.80 -15.71
N THR A 437 -13.19 2.93 -15.02
CA THR A 437 -13.18 3.01 -13.55
C THR A 437 -14.15 4.08 -13.10
N THR A 438 -15.13 3.69 -12.28
CA THR A 438 -16.11 4.62 -11.67
C THR A 438 -15.91 4.64 -10.17
N ASP A 439 -15.74 5.84 -9.62
CA ASP A 439 -15.63 6.07 -8.18
C ASP A 439 -16.82 6.89 -7.69
N TYR A 440 -17.50 6.36 -6.69
CA TYR A 440 -18.64 6.97 -6.01
C TYR A 440 -18.21 7.37 -4.60
N HIS A 441 -18.33 8.64 -4.30
CA HIS A 441 -18.15 9.19 -2.96
C HIS A 441 -19.53 9.38 -2.33
N TYR A 442 -19.93 8.44 -1.49
CA TYR A 442 -21.24 8.45 -0.83
C TYR A 442 -21.22 9.20 0.49
N GLU A 443 -20.12 9.14 1.25
CA GLU A 443 -20.06 9.67 2.63
C GLU A 443 -21.24 9.16 3.48
N ARG A 444 -21.62 7.89 3.27
CA ARG A 444 -22.81 7.22 3.83
C ARG A 444 -24.17 7.79 3.42
N ASN A 445 -24.22 8.84 2.58
CA ASN A 445 -25.44 9.33 1.95
C ASN A 445 -25.61 8.71 0.56
N SER A 446 -26.43 7.67 0.47
CA SER A 446 -26.68 6.94 -0.78
C SER A 446 -27.50 7.69 -1.84
N SER A 447 -28.14 8.80 -1.48
CA SER A 447 -29.06 9.53 -2.37
C SER A 447 -28.36 10.46 -3.36
N VAL A 448 -27.18 10.98 -3.02
CA VAL A 448 -26.46 11.98 -3.84
C VAL A 448 -24.94 11.79 -3.84
N PRO A 449 -24.39 10.61 -4.20
CA PRO A 449 -22.95 10.47 -4.38
C PRO A 449 -22.40 11.46 -5.39
N ARG A 450 -21.14 11.88 -5.16
CA ARG A 450 -20.32 12.50 -6.19
C ARG A 450 -19.62 11.40 -6.97
N ILE A 451 -19.65 11.48 -8.31
CA ILE A 451 -19.21 10.39 -9.18
C ILE A 451 -18.13 10.87 -10.14
N SER A 452 -17.00 10.19 -10.14
CA SER A 452 -15.97 10.32 -11.17
C SER A 452 -15.87 9.05 -12.01
N HIS A 453 -15.59 9.20 -13.30
CA HIS A 453 -15.48 8.08 -14.24
C HIS A 453 -14.32 8.31 -15.21
N GLN A 454 -13.40 7.37 -15.25
CA GLN A 454 -12.27 7.33 -16.17
C GLN A 454 -12.49 6.23 -17.21
N LEU A 455 -12.29 6.55 -18.49
CA LEU A 455 -12.45 5.64 -19.62
C LEU A 455 -11.20 5.65 -20.50
N VAL A 456 -10.60 4.50 -20.74
CA VAL A 456 -9.49 4.33 -21.69
C VAL A 456 -10.07 3.87 -23.03
N LEU A 457 -10.20 4.81 -23.97
CA LEU A 457 -10.85 4.59 -25.26
C LEU A 457 -9.98 3.82 -26.24
N ALA A 458 -8.67 4.06 -26.22
CA ALA A 458 -7.71 3.39 -27.09
C ALA A 458 -6.33 3.28 -26.43
N VAL A 459 -5.69 2.14 -26.68
CA VAL A 459 -4.27 1.89 -26.36
C VAL A 459 -3.52 1.47 -27.62
N ASP A 460 -2.20 1.65 -27.63
CA ASP A 460 -1.33 1.03 -28.63
C ASP A 460 -1.03 -0.44 -28.29
N ARG A 461 -0.22 -1.11 -29.13
CA ARG A 461 0.17 -2.52 -28.91
C ARG A 461 1.07 -2.76 -27.68
N TYR A 462 1.58 -1.71 -27.06
CA TYR A 462 2.42 -1.78 -25.85
C TYR A 462 1.61 -1.50 -24.58
N GLY A 463 0.32 -1.18 -24.71
CA GLY A 463 -0.54 -0.81 -23.59
C GLY A 463 -0.46 0.67 -23.21
N ASN A 464 0.18 1.50 -24.04
CA ASN A 464 0.20 2.95 -23.83
C ASN A 464 -1.16 3.55 -24.18
N THR A 465 -1.73 4.36 -23.29
CA THR A 465 -3.02 5.03 -23.51
C THR A 465 -2.91 6.10 -24.58
N LEU A 466 -3.58 5.89 -25.72
CA LEU A 466 -3.65 6.85 -26.83
C LEU A 466 -4.79 7.84 -26.65
N GLN A 467 -5.91 7.40 -26.08
CA GLN A 467 -7.12 8.18 -25.91
C GLN A 467 -7.80 7.81 -24.60
N GLU A 468 -8.10 8.80 -23.78
CA GLU A 468 -8.83 8.62 -22.52
C GLU A 468 -9.79 9.77 -22.25
N VAL A 469 -10.84 9.49 -21.49
CA VAL A 469 -11.84 10.47 -21.05
C VAL A 469 -11.96 10.39 -19.53
N SER A 470 -11.98 11.55 -18.87
CA SER A 470 -12.36 11.67 -17.46
C SER A 470 -13.64 12.50 -17.33
N ILE A 471 -14.59 12.01 -16.53
CA ILE A 471 -15.91 12.62 -16.34
C ILE A 471 -16.15 12.82 -14.84
N GLY A 472 -16.46 14.05 -14.43
CA GLY A 472 -17.13 14.35 -13.18
C GLY A 472 -18.61 14.58 -13.45
N TYR A 473 -19.48 13.72 -12.92
CA TYR A 473 -20.93 13.85 -13.12
C TYR A 473 -21.52 14.91 -12.18
N GLY A 474 -22.40 15.74 -12.71
CA GLY A 474 -23.09 16.78 -11.96
C GLY A 474 -24.22 16.26 -11.08
N LEU A 475 -24.40 16.91 -9.93
CA LEU A 475 -25.56 16.72 -9.05
C LEU A 475 -26.87 16.97 -9.83
N SER A 476 -27.93 16.26 -9.45
CA SER A 476 -29.27 16.52 -9.99
C SER A 476 -29.70 17.97 -9.74
N PRO A 477 -30.22 18.69 -10.76
CA PRO A 477 -30.64 20.08 -10.59
C PRO A 477 -31.86 20.24 -9.68
N ASP A 478 -32.57 19.14 -9.36
CA ASP A 478 -33.78 19.13 -8.54
C ASP A 478 -33.52 18.78 -7.07
N LEU A 479 -32.29 18.39 -6.71
CA LEU A 479 -31.89 18.02 -5.35
C LEU A 479 -30.90 19.04 -4.77
N ASP A 480 -30.95 19.30 -3.47
CA ASP A 480 -29.90 20.04 -2.77
C ASP A 480 -28.66 19.17 -2.50
N SER A 481 -27.64 19.75 -1.85
CA SER A 481 -26.39 19.05 -1.51
C SER A 481 -26.56 17.89 -0.51
N TYR A 482 -27.74 17.75 0.10
CA TYR A 482 -28.10 16.67 1.05
C TYR A 482 -28.99 15.60 0.41
N GLY A 483 -29.46 15.83 -0.83
CA GLY A 483 -30.37 14.92 -1.53
C GLY A 483 -31.85 15.18 -1.29
N GLN A 484 -32.21 16.34 -0.72
CA GLN A 484 -33.61 16.72 -0.54
C GLN A 484 -34.14 17.47 -1.77
N PRO A 485 -35.43 17.29 -2.14
CA PRO A 485 -36.03 18.06 -3.24
C PRO A 485 -36.00 19.56 -2.98
N LEU A 486 -35.58 20.34 -3.97
CA LEU A 486 -35.59 21.80 -3.88
C LEU A 486 -37.03 22.33 -3.83
N GLN A 487 -37.41 22.94 -2.71
CA GLN A 487 -38.67 23.67 -2.60
C GLN A 487 -38.55 25.04 -3.29
N ARG A 488 -38.88 25.11 -4.59
CA ARG A 488 -38.75 26.34 -5.39
C ARG A 488 -39.82 27.42 -5.08
N ASP A 489 -40.90 27.07 -4.37
CA ASP A 489 -42.11 27.93 -4.26
C ASP A 489 -42.61 28.24 -2.83
N SER A 490 -41.88 27.90 -1.76
CA SER A 490 -42.28 28.25 -0.39
C SER A 490 -41.12 28.89 0.39
N VAL A 491 -41.24 30.20 0.61
CA VAL A 491 -40.57 30.91 1.71
C VAL A 491 -41.36 30.55 2.96
N ASP A 492 -41.09 29.38 3.54
CA ASP A 492 -41.58 29.09 4.88
C ASP A 492 -40.56 29.67 5.86
N GLU A 493 -40.78 30.91 6.29
CA GLU A 493 -39.99 31.63 7.31
C GLU A 493 -40.00 30.91 8.68
N THR A 494 -40.67 29.75 8.77
CA THR A 494 -40.80 28.95 10.01
C THR A 494 -39.97 27.66 10.02
N SER A 495 -39.23 27.37 8.95
CA SER A 495 -38.35 26.20 8.87
C SER A 495 -37.04 26.42 9.66
N SER A 496 -36.92 25.77 10.81
CA SER A 496 -35.76 25.78 11.72
C SER A 496 -34.50 25.08 11.19
N VAL A 497 -34.30 25.01 9.87
CA VAL A 497 -33.17 24.31 9.25
C VAL A 497 -32.01 25.30 9.04
N SER A 498 -30.91 25.07 9.76
CA SER A 498 -29.68 25.87 9.79
C SER A 498 -28.76 25.69 8.57
N VAL A 499 -29.28 25.23 7.43
CA VAL A 499 -28.50 25.02 6.19
C VAL A 499 -28.77 26.17 5.21
N PRO A 500 -27.74 26.92 4.74
CA PRO A 500 -27.93 27.98 3.77
C PRO A 500 -28.45 27.41 2.45
N ARG A 501 -29.63 27.85 2.01
CA ARG A 501 -30.12 27.54 0.66
C ARG A 501 -29.27 28.30 -0.36
N LEU A 502 -28.54 27.56 -1.20
CA LEU A 502 -27.83 28.13 -2.33
C LEU A 502 -28.81 28.61 -3.41
N LEU A 503 -28.55 29.79 -3.98
CA LEU A 503 -29.26 30.29 -5.16
C LEU A 503 -28.91 29.43 -6.38
N ASP A 504 -29.80 29.39 -7.38
CA ASP A 504 -29.61 28.52 -8.56
C ASP A 504 -28.27 28.74 -9.28
N PHE A 505 -27.78 29.99 -9.36
CA PHE A 505 -26.47 30.29 -10.00
C PHE A 505 -25.27 29.87 -9.14
N GLU A 506 -25.41 29.80 -7.82
CA GLU A 506 -24.37 29.35 -6.90
C GLU A 506 -24.19 27.84 -6.96
N ARG A 507 -25.17 27.11 -7.51
CA ARG A 507 -25.13 25.66 -7.67
C ARG A 507 -24.56 25.19 -9.00
N ASP A 508 -24.34 26.10 -9.96
CA ASP A 508 -23.88 25.75 -11.32
C ASP A 508 -22.61 24.86 -11.32
N PRO A 509 -21.58 25.13 -10.48
CA PRO A 509 -20.40 24.26 -10.40
C PRO A 509 -20.67 22.84 -9.88
N GLN A 510 -21.74 22.62 -9.10
CA GLN A 510 -22.12 21.30 -8.59
C GLN A 510 -22.94 20.50 -9.59
N ILE A 511 -23.79 21.17 -10.35
CA ILE A 511 -24.72 20.52 -11.30
C ILE A 511 -24.10 20.35 -12.70
N SER A 512 -23.08 21.14 -13.04
CA SER A 512 -22.42 21.09 -14.34
C SER A 512 -21.46 19.90 -14.44
N PRO A 513 -21.70 18.92 -15.34
CA PRO A 513 -20.74 17.87 -15.60
C PRO A 513 -19.46 18.43 -16.22
N LEU A 514 -18.31 17.87 -15.85
CA LEU A 514 -17.00 18.23 -16.38
C LEU A 514 -16.41 17.01 -17.09
N VAL A 515 -16.13 17.16 -18.39
CA VAL A 515 -15.62 16.07 -19.23
C VAL A 515 -14.31 16.52 -19.88
N THR A 516 -13.22 15.82 -19.58
CA THR A 516 -11.92 16.01 -20.23
C THR A 516 -11.61 14.82 -21.12
N TYR A 517 -11.06 15.09 -22.29
CA TYR A 517 -10.62 14.08 -23.26
C TYR A 517 -9.14 14.31 -23.56
N THR A 518 -8.31 13.31 -23.32
CA THR A 518 -6.87 13.38 -23.55
C THR A 518 -6.48 12.51 -24.72
N VAL A 519 -5.68 13.05 -25.64
CA VAL A 519 -5.08 12.35 -26.77
C VAL A 519 -3.57 12.37 -26.60
N ASN A 520 -2.97 11.19 -26.51
CA ASN A 520 -1.54 11.02 -26.41
C ASN A 520 -0.96 10.45 -27.71
N ARG A 521 0.24 10.91 -28.07
CA ARG A 521 1.08 10.26 -29.09
C ARG A 521 2.42 9.88 -28.47
N TYR A 522 2.92 8.75 -28.94
CA TYR A 522 4.17 8.16 -28.48
C TYR A 522 5.14 8.04 -29.64
N THR A 523 6.42 7.98 -29.31
CA THR A 523 7.48 7.72 -30.29
C THR A 523 7.35 6.34 -30.91
N LYS A 524 7.97 6.12 -32.06
CA LYS A 524 8.07 4.79 -32.64
C LYS A 524 8.91 3.89 -31.75
N ALA A 525 8.45 2.65 -31.60
CA ALA A 525 9.26 1.63 -30.95
C ALA A 525 10.51 1.35 -31.77
N ILE A 526 11.61 1.05 -31.08
CA ILE A 526 12.80 0.51 -31.71
C ILE A 526 12.80 -0.98 -31.42
N ASP A 527 12.59 -1.78 -32.46
CA ASP A 527 12.64 -3.24 -32.39
C ASP A 527 13.49 -3.75 -33.54
N ASN A 528 14.77 -3.96 -33.27
CA ASN A 528 15.73 -4.51 -34.22
C ASN A 528 16.72 -5.44 -33.51
N GLU A 529 17.58 -6.12 -34.28
CA GLU A 529 18.52 -7.13 -33.75
C GLU A 529 19.42 -6.64 -32.61
N ASN A 530 19.69 -5.34 -32.52
CA ASN A 530 20.66 -4.76 -31.58
C ASN A 530 20.01 -3.91 -30.48
N ALA A 531 18.73 -3.57 -30.58
CA ALA A 531 18.06 -2.72 -29.62
C ALA A 531 16.56 -2.99 -29.57
N TYR A 532 16.04 -3.03 -28.34
CA TYR A 532 14.61 -3.04 -28.04
C TYR A 532 14.28 -1.88 -27.11
N ARG A 533 13.45 -0.95 -27.57
CA ARG A 533 12.96 0.18 -26.78
C ARG A 533 11.48 0.42 -27.08
N THR A 534 10.67 0.39 -26.03
CA THR A 534 9.24 0.70 -26.12
C THR A 534 9.02 2.20 -26.38
N PRO A 535 7.90 2.57 -27.04
CA PRO A 535 7.51 3.96 -27.24
C PRO A 535 7.58 4.82 -25.97
N LEU A 536 7.93 6.09 -26.12
CA LEU A 536 7.89 7.10 -25.06
C LEU A 536 6.87 8.19 -25.41
N LEU A 537 6.21 8.77 -24.42
CA LEU A 537 5.26 9.87 -24.65
C LEU A 537 6.00 11.04 -25.33
N CYS A 538 5.44 11.55 -26.43
CA CYS A 538 6.00 12.69 -27.15
C CYS A 538 4.99 13.81 -27.41
N GLU A 539 3.69 13.55 -27.27
CA GLU A 539 2.67 14.58 -27.36
C GLU A 539 1.47 14.22 -26.49
N SER A 540 0.90 15.21 -25.80
CA SER A 540 -0.36 15.09 -25.07
C SER A 540 -1.22 16.32 -25.35
N GLN A 541 -2.48 16.10 -25.71
CA GLN A 541 -3.48 17.13 -25.94
C GLN A 541 -4.69 16.86 -25.06
N THR A 542 -5.03 17.81 -24.19
CA THR A 542 -6.20 17.71 -23.31
C THR A 542 -7.27 18.65 -23.82
N TYR A 543 -8.50 18.15 -23.95
CA TYR A 543 -9.66 18.86 -24.44
C TYR A 543 -10.76 18.89 -23.38
N GLU A 544 -11.48 20.00 -23.30
CA GLU A 544 -12.81 20.06 -22.68
C GLU A 544 -13.86 19.57 -23.68
N ILE A 545 -14.75 18.67 -23.27
CA ILE A 545 -15.87 18.19 -24.08
C ILE A 545 -17.17 18.86 -23.65
N THR A 546 -17.97 19.32 -24.61
CA THR A 546 -19.30 19.93 -24.36
C THR A 546 -20.36 19.41 -25.34
N GLY A 547 -21.63 19.44 -24.91
CA GLY A 547 -22.77 19.14 -25.77
C GLY A 547 -24.00 18.59 -25.05
N PRO A 548 -25.08 18.27 -25.79
CA PRO A 548 -26.38 17.87 -25.24
C PRO A 548 -26.33 16.52 -24.52
N GLY A 549 -25.26 15.75 -24.71
CA GLY A 549 -25.11 14.41 -24.15
C GLY A 549 -24.71 14.34 -22.68
N PHE A 550 -24.14 15.42 -22.12
CA PHE A 550 -23.72 15.48 -20.71
C PHE A 550 -24.54 16.55 -20.00
N GLN A 551 -25.63 16.14 -19.36
CA GLN A 551 -26.56 17.03 -18.66
C GLN A 551 -26.41 16.91 -17.13
N PRO A 552 -26.80 17.95 -16.37
CA PRO A 552 -26.94 17.85 -14.92
C PRO A 552 -27.76 16.63 -14.46
N GLY A 553 -27.29 15.93 -13.42
CA GLY A 553 -27.97 14.75 -12.87
C GLY A 553 -27.89 13.49 -13.74
N MET A 554 -27.09 13.49 -14.81
CA MET A 554 -26.91 12.31 -15.65
C MET A 554 -26.19 11.19 -14.89
N MET A 555 -26.70 9.97 -15.02
CA MET A 555 -26.03 8.77 -14.51
C MET A 555 -24.78 8.44 -15.33
N PRO A 556 -23.85 7.63 -14.79
CA PRO A 556 -22.69 7.16 -15.53
C PRO A 556 -23.05 6.63 -16.92
N ALA A 557 -22.41 7.23 -17.92
CA ALA A 557 -22.60 6.90 -19.32
C ALA A 557 -21.80 5.64 -19.67
N THR A 558 -22.32 4.81 -20.57
CA THR A 558 -21.60 3.60 -21.02
C THR A 558 -20.37 3.97 -21.86
N PHE A 559 -19.37 3.09 -21.87
CA PHE A 559 -18.20 3.21 -22.74
C PHE A 559 -18.55 3.55 -24.19
N ASP A 560 -19.46 2.78 -24.78
CA ASP A 560 -19.82 2.95 -26.20
C ASP A 560 -20.46 4.32 -26.43
N TYR A 561 -21.28 4.82 -25.50
CA TYR A 561 -21.86 6.15 -25.62
C TYR A 561 -20.77 7.23 -25.65
N VAL A 562 -19.83 7.19 -24.70
CA VAL A 562 -18.74 8.18 -24.59
C VAL A 562 -17.82 8.10 -25.81
N ALA A 563 -17.45 6.89 -26.24
CA ALA A 563 -16.61 6.67 -27.41
C ALA A 563 -17.25 7.23 -28.70
N HIS A 564 -18.56 7.02 -28.90
CA HIS A 564 -19.28 7.62 -30.03
C HIS A 564 -19.39 9.13 -29.90
N PHE A 565 -19.64 9.64 -28.69
CA PHE A 565 -19.74 11.09 -28.45
C PHE A 565 -18.45 11.81 -28.82
N VAL A 566 -17.30 11.33 -28.34
CA VAL A 566 -15.99 11.90 -28.66
C VAL A 566 -15.72 11.84 -30.15
N LYS A 567 -16.01 10.70 -30.79
CA LYS A 567 -15.82 10.51 -32.24
C LYS A 567 -16.65 11.47 -33.10
N ASP A 568 -17.87 11.78 -32.68
CA ASP A 568 -18.80 12.66 -33.42
C ASP A 568 -18.65 14.14 -33.04
N SER A 569 -17.79 14.47 -32.07
CA SER A 569 -17.57 15.84 -31.62
C SER A 569 -16.66 16.63 -32.59
N SER A 570 -16.98 17.91 -32.79
CA SER A 570 -16.19 18.81 -33.63
C SER A 570 -15.28 19.72 -32.80
N GLU A 571 -14.03 19.87 -33.20
CA GLU A 571 -13.10 20.81 -32.55
C GLU A 571 -13.55 22.27 -32.74
N ILE A 572 -13.42 23.07 -31.68
CA ILE A 572 -13.57 24.53 -31.70
C ILE A 572 -12.30 25.20 -31.18
N ALA A 573 -12.09 26.48 -31.54
CA ALA A 573 -10.90 27.20 -31.10
C ALA A 573 -10.95 27.50 -29.59
N TYR A 574 -9.79 27.58 -28.94
CA TYR A 574 -9.69 27.83 -27.49
C TYR A 574 -10.50 29.06 -27.00
N HIS A 575 -10.49 30.15 -27.77
CA HIS A 575 -11.16 31.40 -27.40
C HIS A 575 -12.66 31.43 -27.74
N GLU A 576 -13.17 30.43 -28.47
CA GLU A 576 -14.59 30.32 -28.78
C GLU A 576 -15.36 29.83 -27.55
N LEU A 577 -16.56 30.38 -27.35
CA LEU A 577 -17.49 29.90 -26.35
C LEU A 577 -18.17 28.62 -26.87
N PRO A 578 -18.13 27.50 -26.12
CA PRO A 578 -18.75 26.26 -26.55
C PRO A 578 -20.28 26.38 -26.64
N ASP A 579 -20.85 25.88 -27.74
CA ASP A 579 -22.29 25.72 -27.92
C ASP A 579 -22.72 24.36 -27.36
N ARG A 580 -23.21 24.37 -26.12
CA ARG A 580 -23.66 23.15 -25.40
C ARG A 580 -24.81 22.41 -26.08
N SER A 581 -25.39 22.92 -27.17
CA SER A 581 -26.37 22.19 -27.99
C SER A 581 -25.74 21.32 -29.08
N LYS A 582 -24.42 21.42 -29.31
CA LYS A 582 -23.66 20.66 -30.30
C LYS A 582 -22.59 19.80 -29.64
N HIS A 583 -22.17 18.73 -30.31
CA HIS A 583 -21.07 17.88 -29.83
C HIS A 583 -19.76 18.59 -30.18
N GLN A 584 -19.09 19.17 -29.19
CA GLN A 584 -17.88 19.97 -29.42
C GLN A 584 -16.78 19.59 -28.44
N HIS A 585 -15.53 19.74 -28.88
CA HIS A 585 -14.37 19.66 -28.01
C HIS A 585 -13.45 20.86 -28.22
N ARG A 586 -12.81 21.32 -27.16
CA ARG A 586 -11.98 22.53 -27.15
C ARG A 586 -10.66 22.23 -26.47
N LEU A 587 -9.54 22.44 -27.18
CA LEU A 587 -8.20 22.18 -26.65
C LEU A 587 -7.92 23.10 -25.46
N ILE A 588 -7.60 22.56 -24.28
CA ILE A 588 -7.29 23.34 -23.06
C ILE A 588 -5.83 23.19 -22.61
N GLU A 589 -5.13 22.15 -23.08
CA GLU A 589 -3.71 21.94 -22.80
C GLU A 589 -3.06 21.18 -23.96
N HIS A 590 -1.81 21.51 -24.28
CA HIS A 590 -1.02 20.79 -25.28
C HIS A 590 0.45 20.81 -24.88
N VAL A 591 1.03 19.62 -24.75
CA VAL A 591 2.44 19.41 -24.41
C VAL A 591 3.10 18.55 -25.49
N ARG A 592 4.31 18.90 -25.91
CA ARG A 592 5.15 18.12 -26.83
C ARG A 592 6.54 17.91 -26.26
N THR A 593 7.06 16.69 -26.38
CA THR A 593 8.44 16.33 -25.99
C THR A 593 9.19 15.81 -27.20
N TYR A 594 10.31 16.45 -27.50
CA TYR A 594 11.20 16.06 -28.59
C TYR A 594 12.43 15.34 -28.02
N TYR A 595 12.98 14.43 -28.81
CA TYR A 595 14.15 13.64 -28.45
C TYR A 595 15.35 14.01 -29.34
N ARG A 596 16.55 13.70 -28.89
CA ARG A 596 17.80 13.98 -29.60
C ARG A 596 18.37 12.70 -30.21
N SER A 597 19.06 12.83 -31.34
CA SER A 597 19.78 11.69 -31.96
C SER A 597 20.86 11.14 -31.02
N ASN A 598 21.22 9.85 -31.15
CA ASN A 598 22.30 9.26 -30.33
C ASN A 598 23.63 9.99 -30.51
N GLY A 599 23.86 10.55 -31.70
CA GLY A 599 25.05 11.35 -32.03
C GLY A 599 24.99 12.80 -31.54
N LEU A 600 23.93 13.19 -30.81
CA LEU A 600 23.68 14.53 -30.27
C LEU A 600 23.64 15.64 -31.35
N SER A 601 23.56 15.29 -32.64
CA SER A 601 23.72 16.25 -33.74
C SER A 601 22.47 17.05 -34.06
N GLN A 602 21.30 16.52 -33.70
CA GLN A 602 20.03 17.13 -34.08
C GLN A 602 18.91 16.71 -33.12
N GLU A 603 17.94 17.60 -33.00
CA GLU A 603 16.58 17.28 -32.60
C GLU A 603 15.98 16.31 -33.63
N LEU A 604 15.29 15.29 -33.13
CA LEU A 604 14.56 14.34 -33.96
C LEU A 604 13.14 14.84 -34.19
N PRO A 605 12.52 14.54 -35.34
CA PRO A 605 11.11 14.85 -35.57
C PRO A 605 10.20 14.31 -34.46
N LEU A 606 9.04 14.92 -34.29
CA LEU A 606 8.01 14.41 -33.37
C LEU A 606 7.70 12.94 -33.71
N GLU A 607 7.43 12.13 -32.67
CA GLU A 607 7.26 10.66 -32.74
C GLU A 607 8.53 9.86 -33.08
N GLU A 608 9.70 10.48 -33.24
CA GLU A 608 10.96 9.76 -33.42
C GLU A 608 11.79 9.80 -32.14
N MET A 609 12.46 8.68 -31.85
CA MET A 609 13.53 8.60 -30.86
C MET A 609 14.63 7.68 -31.37
N ASP A 610 15.82 7.83 -30.81
CA ASP A 610 16.93 6.91 -31.05
C ASP A 610 17.14 5.99 -29.82
N THR A 611 18.04 5.01 -29.92
CA THR A 611 18.14 3.91 -28.92
C THR A 611 18.41 4.39 -27.49
N LEU A 612 19.12 5.51 -27.32
CA LEU A 612 19.39 6.09 -26.00
C LEU A 612 18.17 6.83 -25.42
N GLY A 613 17.21 7.25 -26.26
CA GLY A 613 16.00 7.98 -25.84
C GLY A 613 16.29 9.26 -25.08
N LEU A 614 17.30 10.02 -25.55
CA LEU A 614 17.75 11.25 -24.89
C LEU A 614 16.73 12.37 -25.11
N PRO A 615 16.17 12.98 -24.05
CA PRO A 615 15.27 14.12 -24.20
C PRO A 615 16.04 15.32 -24.76
N TYR A 616 15.38 16.09 -25.62
CA TYR A 616 15.91 17.35 -26.15
C TYR A 616 15.26 18.54 -25.45
N GLU A 617 13.98 18.78 -25.69
CA GLU A 617 13.16 19.82 -25.07
C GLU A 617 11.71 19.35 -24.94
N THR A 618 11.02 19.87 -23.93
CA THR A 618 9.56 19.80 -23.81
C THR A 618 8.97 21.19 -23.99
N TYR A 619 7.87 21.28 -24.72
CA TYR A 619 7.16 22.51 -25.04
C TYR A 619 5.72 22.43 -24.53
N GLN A 620 5.28 23.44 -23.79
CA GLN A 620 3.88 23.59 -23.36
C GLN A 620 3.23 24.76 -24.10
N LEU A 621 2.07 24.52 -24.71
CA LEU A 621 1.35 25.55 -25.45
C LEU A 621 0.84 26.63 -24.48
N ALA A 622 1.31 27.87 -24.65
CA ALA A 622 0.84 29.01 -23.87
C ALA A 622 -0.31 29.73 -24.57
N PHE A 623 -0.16 30.01 -25.87
CA PHE A 623 -1.16 30.74 -26.63
C PHE A 623 -1.26 30.19 -28.06
N THR A 624 -2.49 30.00 -28.54
CA THR A 624 -2.70 29.87 -29.98
C THR A 624 -2.44 31.23 -30.67
N SER A 625 -2.10 31.23 -31.96
CA SER A 625 -1.84 32.48 -32.69
C SER A 625 -3.02 33.47 -32.62
N ASP A 626 -4.25 32.95 -32.77
CA ASP A 626 -5.48 33.75 -32.72
C ASP A 626 -5.76 34.26 -31.29
N HIS A 627 -5.52 33.42 -30.28
CA HIS A 627 -5.70 33.79 -28.88
C HIS A 627 -4.73 34.91 -28.46
N ALA A 628 -3.45 34.78 -28.84
CA ALA A 628 -2.44 35.82 -28.60
C ALA A 628 -2.81 37.14 -29.28
N THR A 629 -3.28 37.07 -30.53
CA THR A 629 -3.71 38.26 -31.28
C THR A 629 -4.93 38.93 -30.62
N THR A 630 -5.88 38.13 -30.14
CA THR A 630 -7.12 38.62 -29.51
C THR A 630 -6.86 39.30 -28.16
N ILE A 631 -5.96 38.76 -27.33
CA ILE A 631 -5.65 39.35 -26.02
C ILE A 631 -4.74 40.57 -26.17
N PHE A 632 -3.72 40.50 -27.03
CA PHE A 632 -2.60 41.43 -26.95
C PHE A 632 -2.38 42.35 -28.17
N ASP A 633 -3.23 42.28 -29.19
CA ASP A 633 -3.13 43.08 -30.42
C ASP A 633 -1.74 42.99 -31.11
N SER A 634 -1.45 43.88 -32.07
CA SER A 634 -0.15 43.91 -32.79
C SER A 634 1.05 44.33 -31.94
N PHE A 635 0.84 44.97 -30.78
CA PHE A 635 1.90 45.55 -29.96
C PHE A 635 2.70 44.50 -29.17
N ALA A 636 2.10 43.35 -28.85
CA ALA A 636 2.72 42.34 -27.99
C ALA A 636 3.41 41.19 -28.71
N THR A 637 3.19 41.00 -30.01
CA THR A 637 3.80 39.89 -30.77
C THR A 637 5.35 39.93 -30.72
N ASN A 638 5.94 41.13 -30.60
CA ASN A 638 7.39 41.29 -30.42
C ASN A 638 7.84 41.07 -28.97
N MET A 639 7.11 41.58 -27.97
CA MET A 639 7.45 41.44 -26.55
C MET A 639 7.34 39.99 -26.08
N VAL A 640 6.31 39.27 -26.54
CA VAL A 640 6.12 37.82 -26.36
C VAL A 640 7.29 37.04 -27.00
N ARG A 641 7.81 37.49 -28.15
CA ARG A 641 8.97 36.86 -28.82
C ARG A 641 10.31 37.08 -28.12
N THR A 642 10.61 38.31 -27.72
CA THR A 642 12.00 38.68 -27.38
C THR A 642 12.26 38.78 -25.89
N GLU A 643 11.26 39.09 -25.08
CA GLU A 643 11.43 39.29 -23.63
C GLU A 643 10.76 38.17 -22.81
N GLY A 644 9.71 37.52 -23.34
CA GLY A 644 8.93 36.51 -22.63
C GLY A 644 9.45 35.07 -22.72
N GLY A 645 10.43 34.78 -23.57
CA GLY A 645 10.99 33.43 -23.74
C GLY A 645 10.10 32.44 -24.50
N TYR A 646 8.99 32.89 -25.09
CA TYR A 646 8.10 32.04 -25.89
C TYR A 646 8.70 31.77 -27.28
N VAL A 647 8.56 30.53 -27.74
CA VAL A 647 9.07 30.09 -29.05
C VAL A 647 7.94 29.63 -29.97
N GLN A 648 8.20 29.64 -31.27
CA GLN A 648 7.38 28.97 -32.28
C GLN A 648 8.18 27.79 -32.81
N ILE A 649 7.59 26.60 -32.76
CA ILE A 649 8.22 25.35 -33.22
C ILE A 649 7.89 25.11 -34.71
N GLU A 650 8.70 24.31 -35.41
CA GLU A 650 8.58 24.17 -36.86
C GLU A 650 7.19 23.67 -37.29
N ASN A 651 6.60 24.31 -38.30
CA ASN A 651 5.25 24.06 -38.80
C ASN A 651 4.10 24.38 -37.83
N ASP A 652 4.35 25.15 -36.77
CA ASP A 652 3.32 25.66 -35.85
C ASP A 652 3.51 27.16 -35.57
N ASN A 653 2.45 27.94 -35.79
CA ASN A 653 2.46 29.39 -35.53
C ASN A 653 2.08 29.74 -34.08
N ASN A 654 1.75 28.75 -33.25
CA ASN A 654 1.41 28.94 -31.86
C ASN A 654 2.64 29.27 -30.98
N TRP A 655 2.38 29.77 -29.77
CA TRP A 655 3.39 30.20 -28.82
C TRP A 655 3.59 29.17 -27.71
N TRP A 656 4.81 28.69 -27.59
CA TRP A 656 5.19 27.59 -26.71
C TRP A 656 6.18 28.03 -25.63
N ILE A 657 6.07 27.46 -24.44
CA ILE A 657 7.01 27.60 -23.33
C ILE A 657 7.99 26.43 -23.41
N PRO A 658 9.29 26.66 -23.67
CA PRO A 658 10.31 25.61 -23.68
C PRO A 658 10.77 25.26 -22.26
N SER A 659 11.11 23.98 -22.03
CA SER A 659 11.64 23.49 -20.76
C SER A 659 13.11 23.85 -20.51
N GLY A 660 13.87 24.21 -21.55
CA GLY A 660 15.33 24.26 -21.53
C GLY A 660 15.97 22.95 -22.01
N ARG A 661 17.31 22.94 -22.13
CA ARG A 661 18.10 21.88 -22.78
C ARG A 661 19.17 21.28 -21.87
N ILE A 662 19.44 19.99 -22.10
CA ILE A 662 20.54 19.26 -21.45
C ILE A 662 21.67 19.05 -22.46
N TYR A 663 22.90 19.34 -22.03
CA TYR A 663 24.12 19.01 -22.77
C TYR A 663 25.01 18.07 -21.98
N TYR A 664 25.70 17.20 -22.71
CA TYR A 664 26.48 16.09 -22.15
C TYR A 664 27.99 16.33 -22.22
N SER A 665 28.43 17.55 -22.55
CA SER A 665 29.83 17.97 -22.44
C SER A 665 29.97 19.31 -21.69
N PRO A 666 31.09 19.52 -20.99
CA PRO A 666 31.27 20.70 -20.14
C PRO A 666 31.62 21.98 -20.93
N ASN A 667 32.17 21.84 -22.13
CA ASN A 667 32.63 22.96 -22.95
C ASN A 667 31.50 23.47 -23.86
N VAL A 668 31.19 24.76 -23.73
CA VAL A 668 30.11 25.44 -24.48
C VAL A 668 30.41 25.59 -25.97
N LEU A 669 31.68 25.46 -26.36
CA LEU A 669 32.12 25.54 -27.76
C LEU A 669 32.13 24.18 -28.47
N ASP A 670 31.87 23.07 -27.75
CA ASP A 670 31.85 21.75 -28.36
C ASP A 670 30.72 21.67 -29.39
N GLY A 671 31.08 21.30 -30.61
CA GLY A 671 30.09 20.89 -31.60
C GLY A 671 29.54 19.49 -31.26
N PRO A 672 28.47 19.04 -31.93
CA PRO A 672 27.83 17.78 -31.59
C PRO A 672 28.74 16.54 -31.61
N SER A 673 29.72 16.48 -32.52
CA SER A 673 30.67 15.36 -32.57
C SER A 673 31.58 15.30 -31.35
N ASP A 674 32.02 16.47 -30.87
CA ASP A 674 32.88 16.58 -29.69
C ASP A 674 32.06 16.28 -28.43
N GLU A 675 30.84 16.83 -28.35
CA GLU A 675 29.89 16.55 -27.27
C GLU A 675 29.59 15.04 -27.17
N ASN A 676 29.29 14.40 -28.30
CA ASN A 676 28.99 12.96 -28.32
C ASN A 676 30.21 12.10 -27.96
N THR A 677 31.42 12.52 -28.34
CA THR A 677 32.65 11.83 -27.94
C THR A 677 32.84 11.89 -26.44
N TYR A 678 32.62 13.07 -25.84
CA TYR A 678 32.65 13.24 -24.38
C TYR A 678 31.55 12.42 -23.71
N ALA A 679 30.30 12.54 -24.16
CA ALA A 679 29.17 11.84 -23.58
C ALA A 679 29.36 10.32 -23.55
N ASN A 680 29.87 9.73 -24.64
CA ASN A 680 30.17 8.29 -24.69
C ASN A 680 31.24 7.86 -23.68
N ALA A 681 32.24 8.71 -23.42
CA ALA A 681 33.26 8.43 -22.42
C ALA A 681 32.76 8.61 -20.98
N HIS A 682 31.71 9.42 -20.79
CA HIS A 682 31.18 9.84 -19.48
C HIS A 682 29.71 9.42 -19.28
N PHE A 683 29.32 8.27 -19.85
CA PHE A 683 28.03 7.60 -19.63
C PHE A 683 26.78 8.45 -19.91
N TYR A 684 26.89 9.45 -20.79
CA TYR A 684 25.83 10.41 -21.08
C TYR A 684 25.29 11.11 -19.81
N LEU A 685 26.17 11.39 -18.83
CA LEU A 685 25.81 12.20 -17.68
C LEU A 685 25.66 13.68 -18.06
N PRO A 686 24.57 14.35 -17.66
CA PRO A 686 24.38 15.78 -17.91
C PRO A 686 25.51 16.63 -17.34
N GLN A 687 26.15 17.44 -18.18
CA GLN A 687 27.22 18.36 -17.78
C GLN A 687 26.76 19.82 -17.75
N ARG A 688 25.71 20.17 -18.50
CA ARG A 688 25.11 21.51 -18.48
C ARG A 688 23.59 21.45 -18.61
N TYR A 689 22.92 22.29 -17.84
CA TYR A 689 21.48 22.51 -17.90
C TYR A 689 21.22 23.95 -18.30
N HIS A 690 20.71 24.15 -19.51
CA HIS A 690 20.31 25.46 -20.02
C HIS A 690 18.83 25.69 -19.73
N ASP A 691 18.48 26.85 -19.20
CA ASP A 691 17.09 27.28 -19.05
C ASP A 691 16.51 27.82 -20.37
N ALA A 692 15.25 28.26 -20.33
CA ALA A 692 14.54 28.83 -21.48
C ALA A 692 15.18 30.14 -22.03
N PHE A 693 16.04 30.80 -21.25
CA PHE A 693 16.75 32.03 -21.62
C PHE A 693 18.22 31.79 -21.96
N ASP A 694 18.62 30.52 -22.09
CA ASP A 694 19.98 30.05 -22.40
C ASP A 694 21.02 30.31 -21.30
N ALA A 695 20.59 30.74 -20.10
CA ALA A 695 21.45 30.74 -18.93
C ALA A 695 21.65 29.30 -18.45
N PHE A 696 22.87 28.93 -18.07
CA PHE A 696 23.18 27.54 -17.79
C PHE A 696 23.86 27.31 -16.44
N THR A 697 23.52 26.19 -15.83
CA THR A 697 24.26 25.60 -14.70
C THR A 697 25.18 24.53 -15.24
N ARG A 698 26.46 24.56 -14.88
CA ARG A 698 27.44 23.50 -15.20
C ARG A 698 27.60 22.55 -14.02
N VAL A 699 27.64 21.26 -14.31
CA VAL A 699 27.91 20.19 -13.36
C VAL A 699 29.18 19.48 -13.79
N THR A 700 30.12 19.31 -12.86
CA THR A 700 31.36 18.56 -13.09
C THR A 700 31.38 17.35 -12.18
N TYR A 701 31.66 16.17 -12.73
CA TYR A 701 31.77 14.92 -11.97
C TYR A 701 33.22 14.63 -11.59
N GLY A 702 33.41 13.81 -10.54
CA GLY A 702 34.73 13.30 -10.17
C GLY A 702 35.29 12.29 -11.17
N GLU A 703 36.50 11.79 -10.91
CA GLU A 703 37.28 10.90 -11.79
C GLU A 703 36.53 9.63 -12.26
N TYR A 704 35.56 9.16 -11.48
CA TYR A 704 34.81 7.92 -11.76
C TYR A 704 33.44 8.14 -12.39
N ASP A 705 33.03 9.38 -12.69
CA ASP A 705 31.69 9.69 -13.20
C ASP A 705 30.55 9.15 -12.30
N LEU A 706 30.76 9.14 -10.99
CA LEU A 706 29.78 8.65 -10.00
C LEU A 706 29.12 9.76 -9.19
N LEU A 707 29.92 10.74 -8.75
CA LEU A 707 29.49 11.81 -7.85
C LEU A 707 29.90 13.15 -8.41
N ILE A 708 29.05 14.15 -8.17
CA ILE A 708 29.32 15.54 -8.53
C ILE A 708 30.48 16.05 -7.67
N LEU A 709 31.39 16.78 -8.31
CA LEU A 709 32.53 17.45 -7.69
C LEU A 709 32.31 18.96 -7.60
N ASP A 710 31.68 19.57 -8.60
CA ASP A 710 31.43 21.01 -8.69
C ASP A 710 30.10 21.31 -9.40
N VAL A 711 29.41 22.34 -8.92
CA VAL A 711 28.25 22.94 -9.58
C VAL A 711 28.50 24.44 -9.69
N GLU A 712 28.50 24.95 -10.91
CA GLU A 712 28.63 26.37 -11.24
C GLU A 712 27.27 26.89 -11.71
N ASP A 713 26.71 27.86 -11.00
CA ASP A 713 25.45 28.51 -11.39
C ASP A 713 25.67 29.56 -12.50
N PRO A 714 24.61 30.09 -13.14
CA PRO A 714 24.75 31.08 -14.20
C PRO A 714 25.41 32.40 -13.77
N ALA A 715 25.49 32.68 -12.47
CA ALA A 715 26.15 33.86 -11.92
C ALA A 715 27.65 33.61 -11.63
N GLY A 716 28.16 32.41 -11.90
CA GLY A 716 29.54 32.00 -11.63
C GLY A 716 29.80 31.62 -10.18
N ASN A 717 28.75 31.33 -9.40
CA ASN A 717 28.90 30.81 -8.04
C ASN A 717 29.17 29.31 -8.07
N HIS A 718 30.15 28.87 -7.29
CA HIS A 718 30.53 27.46 -7.23
C HIS A 718 30.15 26.81 -5.90
N VAL A 719 29.57 25.61 -5.96
CA VAL A 719 29.39 24.71 -4.83
C VAL A 719 30.15 23.41 -5.11
N THR A 720 31.15 23.09 -4.28
CA THR A 720 32.00 21.92 -4.53
C THR A 720 31.87 20.87 -3.44
N ALA A 721 31.87 19.60 -3.84
CA ALA A 721 32.05 18.46 -2.96
C ALA A 721 33.54 18.25 -2.65
N GLY A 722 34.09 19.14 -1.82
CA GLY A 722 35.53 19.17 -1.51
C GLY A 722 36.06 20.57 -1.23
N ASP A 723 37.33 20.64 -0.87
CA ASP A 723 38.05 21.89 -0.64
C ASP A 723 38.33 22.60 -1.97
N ARG A 724 37.82 23.84 -2.15
CA ARG A 724 38.09 24.69 -3.32
C ARG A 724 39.12 25.79 -2.99
N PHE A 725 40.27 25.75 -3.65
CA PHE A 725 41.33 26.75 -3.52
C PHE A 725 41.05 28.00 -4.37
N ALA A 726 41.71 29.11 -4.04
CA ALA A 726 41.52 30.39 -4.73
C ALA A 726 41.95 30.38 -6.20
N ASP A 727 42.79 29.42 -6.60
CA ASP A 727 43.18 29.18 -8.00
C ASP A 727 42.20 28.29 -8.77
N GLY A 728 41.12 27.83 -8.13
CA GLY A 728 40.10 26.95 -8.70
C GLY A 728 40.37 25.45 -8.52
N THR A 729 41.49 25.06 -7.93
CA THR A 729 41.79 23.63 -7.68
C THR A 729 40.81 23.06 -6.66
N ILE A 730 40.26 21.87 -6.94
CA ILE A 730 39.35 21.16 -6.03
C ILE A 730 40.02 19.88 -5.55
N VAL A 731 40.08 19.69 -4.23
CA VAL A 731 40.42 18.40 -3.61
C VAL A 731 39.13 17.67 -3.29
N ASN A 732 38.91 16.53 -3.94
CA ASN A 732 37.69 15.73 -3.81
C ASN A 732 37.39 15.38 -2.34
N GLY A 733 36.23 15.81 -1.86
CA GLY A 733 35.72 15.57 -0.51
C GLY A 733 34.59 14.56 -0.44
N ASN A 734 34.35 13.78 -1.50
CA ASN A 734 33.36 12.70 -1.49
C ASN A 734 33.84 11.47 -0.68
N ASP A 735 32.95 10.88 0.12
CA ASP A 735 33.16 9.57 0.74
C ASP A 735 32.44 8.49 -0.08
N TYR A 736 33.22 7.74 -0.84
CA TYR A 736 32.70 6.69 -1.73
C TYR A 736 32.13 5.47 -1.00
N ARG A 737 32.33 5.31 0.32
CA ARG A 737 31.66 4.24 1.07
C ARG A 737 30.17 4.50 1.24
N VAL A 738 29.78 5.77 1.33
CA VAL A 738 28.40 6.22 1.52
C VAL A 738 27.81 6.89 0.29
N LEU A 739 28.62 7.11 -0.76
CA LEU A 739 28.25 7.80 -2.00
C LEU A 739 27.70 9.23 -1.74
N GLN A 740 28.32 9.95 -0.81
CA GLN A 740 27.91 11.30 -0.40
C GLN A 740 29.13 12.22 -0.16
N PRO A 741 28.97 13.55 -0.27
CA PRO A 741 30.02 14.50 0.09
C PRO A 741 30.27 14.49 1.60
N ALA A 742 31.51 14.26 2.01
CA ALA A 742 31.98 14.47 3.38
C ALA A 742 32.44 15.92 3.61
N THR A 743 32.80 16.65 2.55
CA THR A 743 33.11 18.08 2.59
C THR A 743 32.32 18.81 1.52
N ILE A 744 31.70 19.94 1.88
CA ILE A 744 31.04 20.86 0.95
C ILE A 744 31.63 22.25 1.14
N THR A 745 32.02 22.91 0.05
CA THR A 745 32.40 24.33 0.05
C THR A 745 31.31 25.16 -0.65
N ASP A 746 30.78 26.15 0.06
CA ASP A 746 29.73 27.05 -0.42
C ASP A 746 30.27 28.10 -1.42
N PRO A 747 29.41 28.94 -2.04
CA PRO A 747 29.86 30.00 -2.95
C PRO A 747 30.83 31.02 -2.34
N ASN A 748 30.72 31.26 -1.02
CA ASN A 748 31.57 32.20 -0.30
C ASN A 748 32.95 31.62 0.06
N GLY A 749 33.16 30.32 -0.19
CA GLY A 749 34.35 29.57 0.16
C GLY A 749 34.35 29.02 1.59
N ASN A 750 33.24 29.13 2.33
CA ASN A 750 33.11 28.52 3.65
C ASN A 750 32.86 27.02 3.49
N ARG A 751 33.30 26.23 4.47
CA ARG A 751 33.31 24.78 4.35
C ARG A 751 32.45 24.15 5.43
N SER A 752 31.72 23.11 5.07
CA SER A 752 31.02 22.24 6.00
C SER A 752 31.52 20.83 5.81
N VAL A 753 31.92 20.17 6.90
CA VAL A 753 32.41 18.79 6.89
C VAL A 753 31.51 17.89 7.73
N ALA A 754 31.36 16.64 7.28
CA ALA A 754 30.62 15.59 7.97
C ALA A 754 31.51 14.35 8.14
N ALA A 755 31.42 13.72 9.30
CA ALA A 755 31.98 12.40 9.57
C ALA A 755 30.86 11.36 9.54
N PHE A 756 31.12 10.24 8.86
CA PHE A 756 30.22 9.09 8.81
C PHE A 756 30.83 7.91 9.58
N ASP A 757 29.99 7.18 10.31
CA ASP A 757 30.40 5.91 10.94
C ASP A 757 30.52 4.77 9.92
N ALA A 758 30.72 3.54 10.41
CA ALA A 758 30.81 2.34 9.59
C ALA A 758 29.46 1.93 8.96
N LEU A 759 28.33 2.41 9.48
CA LEU A 759 26.98 2.17 8.94
C LEU A 759 26.56 3.26 7.95
N GLY A 760 27.36 4.32 7.79
CA GLY A 760 27.07 5.46 6.93
C GLY A 760 26.19 6.53 7.57
N MET A 761 26.00 6.51 8.89
CA MET A 761 25.26 7.55 9.60
C MET A 761 26.17 8.75 9.88
N VAL A 762 25.62 9.96 9.79
CA VAL A 762 26.33 11.19 10.16
C VAL A 762 26.51 11.22 11.68
N VAL A 763 27.75 11.17 12.16
CA VAL A 763 28.09 11.13 13.59
C VAL A 763 28.76 12.42 14.08
N GLY A 764 29.21 13.28 13.17
CA GLY A 764 29.74 14.58 13.53
C GLY A 764 29.73 15.54 12.35
N THR A 765 29.58 16.83 12.64
CA THR A 765 29.71 17.89 11.64
C THR A 765 30.54 19.04 12.17
N ALA A 766 31.22 19.76 11.28
CA ALA A 766 31.87 21.02 11.59
C ALA A 766 31.63 22.06 10.51
N VAL A 767 31.32 23.29 10.94
CA VAL A 767 31.25 24.47 10.08
C VAL A 767 32.56 25.23 10.21
N MET A 768 33.23 25.47 9.09
CA MET A 768 34.57 26.04 9.01
C MET A 768 34.57 27.28 8.12
N GLY A 769 35.54 28.16 8.32
CA GLY A 769 35.85 29.22 7.37
C GLY A 769 36.52 28.73 6.09
N LYS A 770 37.03 29.71 5.35
CA LYS A 770 37.77 29.48 4.11
C LYS A 770 39.08 28.73 4.37
N ILE A 771 39.63 28.12 3.33
CA ILE A 771 40.94 27.45 3.41
C ILE A 771 41.99 28.42 3.96
N GLY A 772 42.74 27.96 4.97
CA GLY A 772 43.77 28.75 5.66
C GLY A 772 43.25 29.71 6.74
N GLN A 773 41.94 29.88 6.90
CA GLN A 773 41.36 30.61 8.02
C GLN A 773 41.13 29.68 9.22
N VAL A 774 41.49 30.15 10.41
CA VAL A 774 41.20 29.47 11.68
C VAL A 774 39.97 30.13 12.30
N VAL A 775 38.82 29.91 11.68
CA VAL A 775 37.50 30.37 12.15
C VAL A 775 36.51 29.21 12.06
N GLY A 776 35.52 29.19 12.95
CA GLY A 776 34.59 28.07 13.07
C GLY A 776 35.15 26.90 13.90
N ASP A 777 34.81 25.69 13.48
CA ASP A 777 35.08 24.41 14.12
C ASP A 777 35.89 23.48 13.20
N ASN A 778 36.20 22.26 13.65
CA ASN A 778 36.85 21.23 12.82
C ASN A 778 36.59 19.81 13.35
N LEU A 779 36.96 18.80 12.58
CA LEU A 779 36.89 17.38 12.96
C LEU A 779 38.28 16.78 13.26
N ASP A 780 39.28 17.60 13.58
CA ASP A 780 40.63 17.11 13.86
C ASP A 780 40.64 16.26 15.13
N GLY A 781 41.12 15.01 15.01
CA GLY A 781 41.10 14.04 16.11
C GLY A 781 39.70 13.52 16.47
N PHE A 782 38.69 13.75 15.64
CA PHE A 782 37.32 13.28 15.87
C PHE A 782 37.20 11.77 15.65
N GLU A 783 36.70 11.06 16.66
CA GLU A 783 36.42 9.62 16.57
C GLU A 783 34.99 9.38 16.06
N ALA A 784 34.89 8.94 14.80
CA ALA A 784 33.62 8.64 14.15
C ALA A 784 32.97 7.35 14.67
N ASN A 785 33.76 6.30 14.84
CA ASN A 785 33.28 5.00 15.30
C ASN A 785 33.55 4.85 16.80
N LEU A 786 32.55 5.10 17.63
CA LEU A 786 32.65 4.82 19.06
C LEU A 786 32.34 3.36 19.35
N ASP A 787 33.08 2.76 20.27
CA ASP A 787 32.74 1.45 20.85
C ASP A 787 31.42 1.53 21.63
N GLU A 788 30.67 0.41 21.65
CA GLU A 788 29.38 0.33 22.34
C GLU A 788 29.48 0.71 23.83
N LEU A 789 30.57 0.34 24.51
CA LEU A 789 30.80 0.73 25.91
C LEU A 789 30.95 2.24 26.08
N VAL A 790 31.64 2.91 25.14
CA VAL A 790 31.83 4.37 25.17
C VAL A 790 30.51 5.08 24.92
N ILE A 791 29.70 4.60 23.97
CA ILE A 791 28.34 5.12 23.73
C ILE A 791 27.51 5.02 25.01
N ARG A 792 27.55 3.88 25.70
CA ARG A 792 26.81 3.65 26.92
C ARG A 792 27.26 4.54 28.08
N ASP A 793 28.57 4.67 28.30
CA ASP A 793 29.12 5.54 29.34
C ASP A 793 28.77 7.02 29.09
N LEU A 794 28.80 7.44 27.82
CA LEU A 794 28.37 8.78 27.41
C LEU A 794 26.88 9.00 27.64
N LEU A 795 26.01 8.04 27.33
CA LEU A 795 24.58 8.12 27.62
C LEU A 795 24.28 8.08 29.12
N GLN A 796 25.09 7.39 29.93
CA GLN A 796 24.89 7.32 31.37
C GLN A 796 25.21 8.67 32.07
N GLU A 797 26.29 9.35 31.67
CA GLU A 797 26.69 10.65 32.23
C GLU A 797 26.94 11.71 31.13
N PRO A 798 25.87 12.12 30.40
CA PRO A 798 25.99 12.91 29.17
C PRO A 798 26.61 14.28 29.40
N LEU A 799 26.31 14.94 30.53
CA LEU A 799 26.78 16.29 30.81
C LEU A 799 28.29 16.35 31.11
N SER A 800 28.86 15.32 31.74
CA SER A 800 30.29 15.30 32.05
C SER A 800 31.16 14.77 30.91
N GLN A 801 30.61 13.89 30.06
CA GLN A 801 31.37 13.25 28.99
C GLN A 801 31.26 13.98 27.64
N ALA A 802 30.15 14.69 27.37
CA ALA A 802 29.84 15.26 26.05
C ALA A 802 30.98 16.10 25.46
N ARG A 803 31.63 16.95 26.25
CA ARG A 803 32.67 17.84 25.74
C ARG A 803 33.89 17.07 25.22
N ASN A 804 34.28 16.00 25.91
CA ASN A 804 35.42 15.18 25.52
C ASN A 804 35.16 14.49 24.17
N HIS A 805 33.93 14.00 23.95
CA HIS A 805 33.56 13.30 22.73
C HIS A 805 33.16 14.23 21.57
N LEU A 806 32.71 15.46 21.86
CA LEU A 806 32.47 16.50 20.85
C LEU A 806 33.80 17.03 20.30
N GLY A 807 34.80 17.23 21.17
CA GLY A 807 36.08 17.82 20.78
C GLY A 807 35.90 19.20 20.16
N ASN A 808 36.41 19.36 18.93
CA ASN A 808 36.34 20.60 18.17
C ASN A 808 35.16 20.68 17.19
N ALA A 809 34.29 19.68 17.15
CA ALA A 809 33.19 19.64 16.21
C ALA A 809 32.11 20.69 16.55
N THR A 810 31.32 21.06 15.54
CA THR A 810 30.09 21.86 15.73
C THR A 810 29.03 20.99 16.39
N ASN A 811 28.79 19.80 15.82
CA ASN A 811 27.83 18.82 16.35
C ASN A 811 28.44 17.42 16.42
N ARG A 812 27.96 16.62 17.38
CA ARG A 812 28.14 15.17 17.44
C ARG A 812 26.77 14.50 17.54
N MET A 813 26.55 13.44 16.78
CA MET A 813 25.39 12.56 16.90
C MET A 813 25.87 11.18 17.38
N VAL A 814 25.19 10.63 18.38
CA VAL A 814 25.49 9.31 18.95
C VAL A 814 24.23 8.46 18.91
N TYR A 815 24.33 7.28 18.33
CA TYR A 815 23.21 6.38 18.12
C TYR A 815 23.37 5.12 18.97
N ASP A 816 22.36 4.79 19.76
CA ASP A 816 22.29 3.53 20.49
C ASP A 816 21.13 2.68 19.95
N LEU A 817 21.43 1.95 18.87
CA LEU A 817 20.47 1.15 18.11
C LEU A 817 20.04 -0.15 18.83
N THR A 818 20.79 -0.58 19.84
CA THR A 818 20.56 -1.85 20.55
C THR A 818 19.98 -1.63 21.96
N ALA A 819 19.62 -0.41 22.31
CA ALA A 819 19.02 -0.04 23.61
C ALA A 819 17.83 -0.93 23.97
N TYR A 820 16.88 -1.11 23.06
CA TYR A 820 15.70 -1.94 23.32
C TYR A 820 16.07 -3.42 23.47
N MET A 821 16.89 -3.97 22.57
CA MET A 821 17.32 -5.37 22.64
C MET A 821 17.93 -5.71 24.01
N ARG A 822 18.72 -4.81 24.59
CA ARG A 822 19.34 -4.99 25.91
C ARG A 822 18.37 -4.85 27.07
N THR A 823 17.38 -3.95 26.95
CA THR A 823 16.48 -3.56 28.06
C THR A 823 15.07 -4.13 27.95
N GLN A 824 14.75 -4.94 26.92
CA GLN A 824 13.41 -5.47 26.66
C GLN A 824 12.78 -6.26 27.81
N HIS A 825 13.58 -6.76 28.76
CA HIS A 825 13.12 -7.48 29.95
C HIS A 825 13.01 -6.59 31.21
N ASP A 826 13.40 -5.31 31.12
CA ASP A 826 13.26 -4.35 32.20
C ASP A 826 11.79 -3.90 32.33
N ILE A 827 11.43 -3.38 33.50
CA ILE A 827 10.08 -2.86 33.76
C ILE A 827 9.74 -1.69 32.80
N GLN A 828 10.75 -0.91 32.43
CA GLN A 828 10.67 0.19 31.48
C GLN A 828 11.80 0.04 30.44
N PRO A 829 11.58 -0.71 29.35
CA PRO A 829 12.57 -0.86 28.30
C PRO A 829 12.90 0.51 27.68
N GLN A 830 14.17 0.73 27.35
CA GLN A 830 14.65 1.93 26.69
C GLN A 830 14.60 1.73 25.17
N PRO A 831 13.90 2.61 24.42
CA PRO A 831 13.90 2.58 22.97
C PRO A 831 15.26 2.95 22.38
N THR A 832 15.41 2.72 21.07
CA THR A 832 16.51 3.30 20.29
C THR A 832 16.57 4.81 20.48
N VAL A 833 17.77 5.34 20.66
CA VAL A 833 17.99 6.77 20.91
C VAL A 833 19.07 7.35 20.00
N ALA A 834 18.81 8.55 19.48
CA ALA A 834 19.79 9.43 18.87
C ALA A 834 20.06 10.62 19.80
N TYR A 835 21.31 10.78 20.22
CA TYR A 835 21.76 11.85 21.10
C TYR A 835 22.63 12.84 20.31
N THR A 836 22.15 14.08 20.19
CA THR A 836 22.87 15.20 19.58
C THR A 836 23.49 16.10 20.66
N ILE A 837 24.77 16.38 20.49
CA ILE A 837 25.52 17.40 21.22
C ILE A 837 25.85 18.50 20.23
N ALA A 838 25.46 19.75 20.53
CA ALA A 838 25.77 20.91 19.71
C ALA A 838 26.44 22.00 20.57
N ARG A 839 27.46 22.68 20.04
CA ARG A 839 28.04 23.85 20.73
C ARG A 839 27.31 25.14 20.34
N GLU A 840 27.19 26.07 21.28
CA GLU A 840 26.56 27.39 21.01
C GLU A 840 27.53 28.39 20.37
N MET A 841 28.82 28.25 20.67
CA MET A 841 29.92 29.10 20.16
C MET A 841 31.02 28.25 19.55
N HIS A 842 31.52 28.64 18.38
CA HIS A 842 32.63 27.98 17.69
C HIS A 842 33.90 27.93 18.52
N THR A 843 34.73 26.90 18.32
CA THR A 843 36.01 26.73 19.02
C THR A 843 36.94 27.91 18.84
N ALA A 844 37.03 28.45 17.61
CA ALA A 844 37.89 29.58 17.29
C ALA A 844 37.51 30.89 18.01
N ASP A 845 36.25 31.04 18.43
CA ASP A 845 35.73 32.26 19.06
C ASP A 845 35.81 32.23 20.60
N ILE A 846 36.28 31.13 21.19
CA ILE A 846 36.41 30.99 22.65
C ILE A 846 37.63 31.79 23.13
N ALA A 847 37.40 33.02 23.58
CA ALA A 847 38.46 33.88 24.12
C ALA A 847 38.93 33.44 25.54
N MET A 848 38.01 33.04 26.42
CA MET A 848 38.29 32.50 27.77
C MET A 848 37.15 31.57 28.21
N GLY A 849 37.49 30.44 28.84
CA GLY A 849 36.50 29.48 29.34
C GLY A 849 36.13 28.42 28.30
N SER A 850 34.83 28.19 28.10
CA SER A 850 34.35 27.13 27.23
C SER A 850 32.95 27.35 26.70
N SER A 851 32.68 26.91 25.47
CA SER A 851 31.35 26.97 24.85
C SER A 851 30.31 26.15 25.61
N ARG A 852 29.12 26.72 25.81
CA ARG A 852 27.95 26.00 26.30
C ARG A 852 27.54 24.94 25.28
N LEU A 853 27.04 23.81 25.77
CA LEU A 853 26.58 22.70 24.95
C LEU A 853 25.08 22.56 25.07
N GLN A 854 24.42 22.30 23.95
CA GLN A 854 23.04 21.88 23.87
C GLN A 854 22.98 20.37 23.72
N HIS A 855 22.05 19.75 24.44
CA HIS A 855 21.88 18.32 24.50
C HIS A 855 20.44 17.99 24.07
N ARG A 856 20.30 17.18 23.03
CA ARG A 856 19.01 16.72 22.50
C ARG A 856 19.03 15.20 22.36
N PHE A 857 18.07 14.53 22.96
CA PHE A 857 17.82 13.10 22.77
C PHE A 857 16.52 12.94 22.00
N VAL A 858 16.52 12.06 21.01
CA VAL A 858 15.36 11.67 20.22
C VAL A 858 15.20 10.17 20.35
N TYR A 859 14.06 9.74 20.89
CA TYR A 859 13.72 8.34 21.07
C TYR A 859 12.76 7.90 19.97
N SER A 860 13.00 6.72 19.40
CA SER A 860 12.16 6.13 18.37
C SER A 860 11.41 4.91 18.89
N ASP A 861 10.14 4.76 18.52
CA ASP A 861 9.36 3.57 18.83
C ASP A 861 9.77 2.34 17.99
N GLY A 862 9.07 1.22 18.18
CA GLY A 862 9.35 -0.02 17.44
C GLY A 862 9.22 0.10 15.91
N PHE A 863 8.56 1.13 15.39
CA PHE A 863 8.40 1.39 13.95
C PHE A 863 9.34 2.47 13.43
N GLY A 864 10.21 3.01 14.28
CA GLY A 864 11.13 4.09 13.93
C GLY A 864 10.53 5.49 14.00
N ARG A 865 9.31 5.66 14.52
CA ARG A 865 8.68 6.99 14.68
C ARG A 865 9.23 7.68 15.92
N GLU A 866 9.43 8.99 15.84
CA GLU A 866 9.80 9.80 17.02
C GLU A 866 8.69 9.72 18.07
N ILE A 867 8.98 9.14 19.24
CA ILE A 867 7.99 8.95 20.32
C ILE A 867 8.22 9.90 21.50
N GLN A 868 9.46 10.35 21.70
CA GLN A 868 9.79 11.33 22.72
C GLN A 868 11.09 12.05 22.40
N THR A 869 11.15 13.36 22.69
CA THR A 869 12.38 14.13 22.70
C THR A 869 12.70 14.62 24.10
N LYS A 870 13.98 14.76 24.43
CA LYS A 870 14.47 15.33 25.69
C LYS A 870 15.54 16.38 25.40
N LEU A 871 15.32 17.61 25.87
CA LEU A 871 16.21 18.74 25.72
C LEU A 871 16.71 19.19 27.09
N GLN A 872 17.99 19.50 27.23
CA GLN A 872 18.48 20.05 28.50
C GLN A 872 17.89 21.45 28.72
N ALA A 873 17.38 21.70 29.92
CA ALA A 873 16.92 23.01 30.37
C ALA A 873 17.80 23.54 31.50
N GLU A 874 17.74 24.85 31.72
CA GLU A 874 18.37 25.50 32.87
C GLU A 874 17.84 24.91 34.20
N PRO A 875 18.64 24.90 35.28
CA PRO A 875 18.19 24.51 36.62
C PRO A 875 16.87 25.19 37.01
N GLY A 876 16.03 24.49 37.76
CA GLY A 876 14.74 25.05 38.13
C GLY A 876 13.84 24.07 38.88
N LEU A 877 12.58 24.47 39.05
CA LEU A 877 11.60 23.66 39.77
C LEU A 877 11.03 22.55 38.88
N ILE A 878 10.84 21.38 39.50
CA ILE A 878 9.96 20.30 39.04
C ILE A 878 9.00 20.02 40.21
N GLY A 879 7.72 20.35 40.04
CA GLY A 879 6.81 20.49 41.17
C GLY A 879 7.34 21.57 42.14
N GLU A 880 7.53 21.20 43.40
CA GLU A 880 8.10 22.09 44.43
C GLU A 880 9.61 21.91 44.63
N GLN A 881 10.24 20.93 43.97
CA GLN A 881 11.66 20.62 44.16
C GLN A 881 12.54 21.36 43.16
N HIS A 882 13.56 22.06 43.66
CA HIS A 882 14.61 22.64 42.81
C HIS A 882 15.62 21.55 42.41
N VAL A 883 15.90 21.44 41.11
CA VAL A 883 16.84 20.47 40.55
C VAL A 883 17.85 21.15 39.65
N GLU A 884 19.12 20.74 39.81
CA GLU A 884 20.25 21.24 39.02
C GLU A 884 20.29 20.64 37.61
N ARG A 885 19.88 19.37 37.47
CA ARG A 885 19.77 18.68 36.18
C ARG A 885 18.30 18.61 35.80
N ARG A 886 17.88 19.48 34.87
CA ARG A 886 16.50 19.58 34.40
C ARG A 886 16.43 19.35 32.89
N TRP A 887 15.43 18.59 32.46
CA TRP A 887 15.19 18.25 31.06
C TRP A 887 13.76 18.61 30.69
N VAL A 888 13.54 19.13 29.49
CA VAL A 888 12.20 19.29 28.89
C VAL A 888 11.97 18.10 27.98
N GLY A 889 10.97 17.29 28.31
CA GLY A 889 10.48 16.21 27.47
C GLY A 889 9.30 16.66 26.62
N SER A 890 9.22 16.19 25.36
CA SER A 890 7.96 16.29 24.62
C SER A 890 6.89 15.44 25.30
N GLY A 891 5.66 15.94 25.35
CA GLY A 891 4.55 15.19 25.91
C GLY A 891 4.26 13.90 25.13
N TRP A 892 3.62 12.95 25.80
CA TRP A 892 3.22 11.69 25.18
C TRP A 892 2.27 11.92 23.99
N THR A 893 2.38 11.11 22.95
CA THR A 893 1.44 11.10 21.82
C THR A 893 0.84 9.71 21.68
N ILE A 894 -0.48 9.63 21.62
CA ILE A 894 -1.22 8.39 21.36
C ILE A 894 -1.60 8.39 19.88
N TYR A 895 -1.39 7.27 19.20
CA TYR A 895 -1.66 7.12 17.76
C TYR A 895 -2.76 6.08 17.51
N ASN A 896 -3.56 6.24 16.45
CA ASN A 896 -4.53 5.24 15.98
C ASN A 896 -3.88 4.18 15.06
N ASN A 897 -4.70 3.26 14.51
CA ASN A 897 -4.30 2.21 13.57
C ASN A 897 -3.58 2.69 12.30
N LYS A 898 -3.76 3.95 11.91
CA LYS A 898 -3.13 4.56 10.73
C LYS A 898 -1.90 5.39 11.07
N GLY A 899 -1.48 5.43 12.34
CA GLY A 899 -0.37 6.25 12.79
C GLY A 899 -0.71 7.74 12.91
N SER A 900 -1.99 8.11 12.92
CA SER A 900 -2.44 9.48 13.15
C SER A 900 -2.54 9.80 14.65
N PRO A 901 -2.12 11.00 15.12
CA PRO A 901 -2.20 11.39 16.52
C PRO A 901 -3.63 11.54 17.03
N VAL A 902 -4.04 10.75 18.02
CA VAL A 902 -5.35 10.83 18.70
C VAL A 902 -5.31 11.76 19.91
N ARG A 903 -4.23 11.71 20.69
CA ARG A 903 -4.01 12.62 21.84
C ARG A 903 -2.56 13.06 21.85
N LYS A 904 -2.31 14.34 22.13
CA LYS A 904 -0.98 14.91 22.29
C LYS A 904 -0.92 15.70 23.59
N TYR A 905 -0.12 15.21 24.54
CA TYR A 905 0.03 15.83 25.85
C TYR A 905 1.06 16.97 25.81
N GLU A 906 1.01 17.83 26.82
CA GLU A 906 1.92 18.97 26.93
C GLU A 906 3.36 18.52 27.25
N PRO A 907 4.37 19.33 26.89
CA PRO A 907 5.75 19.12 27.33
C PRO A 907 5.85 19.11 28.86
N PHE A 908 6.81 18.37 29.38
CA PHE A 908 7.00 18.19 30.82
C PHE A 908 8.45 18.38 31.23
N PHE A 909 8.68 18.81 32.47
CA PHE A 909 10.03 18.83 33.05
C PHE A 909 10.34 17.51 33.75
N SER A 910 11.58 17.03 33.61
CA SER A 910 12.07 15.80 34.24
C SER A 910 13.48 15.97 34.80
N THR A 911 13.81 15.15 35.80
CA THR A 911 15.16 15.06 36.38
C THR A 911 16.08 14.17 35.56
N THR A 912 15.55 13.43 34.58
CA THR A 912 16.29 12.49 33.73
C THR A 912 16.10 12.80 32.24
N HIS A 913 17.12 12.46 31.47
CA HIS A 913 17.09 12.49 30.01
C HIS A 913 16.56 11.19 29.41
N LEU A 914 16.44 10.12 30.21
CA LEU A 914 15.97 8.81 29.76
C LEU A 914 14.53 8.87 29.27
N PHE A 915 14.16 7.90 28.44
CA PHE A 915 12.80 7.75 27.96
C PHE A 915 11.84 7.47 29.13
N GLU A 916 10.73 8.20 29.17
CA GLU A 916 9.67 8.04 30.16
C GLU A 916 8.36 7.69 29.45
N PHE A 917 7.93 6.43 29.63
CA PHE A 917 6.68 5.92 29.08
C PHE A 917 5.46 6.66 29.65
N ALA A 918 4.51 7.00 28.79
CA ALA A 918 3.24 7.63 29.17
C ALA A 918 3.40 8.87 30.06
N ALA A 919 4.38 9.72 29.75
CA ALA A 919 4.55 11.03 30.37
C ALA A 919 3.41 11.98 29.96
N LYS A 920 2.25 11.80 30.60
CA LYS A 920 1.02 12.58 30.43
C LYS A 920 1.07 13.75 31.42
N THR A 921 1.37 14.95 30.95
CA THR A 921 1.33 16.19 31.74
C THR A 921 0.33 17.17 31.14
N GLY A 922 -0.27 17.99 32.00
CA GLY A 922 -1.27 18.95 31.58
C GLY A 922 -2.55 18.27 31.10
N VAL A 923 -3.19 18.92 30.14
CA VAL A 923 -4.42 18.45 29.51
C VAL A 923 -4.18 18.18 28.03
N SER A 924 -5.06 17.43 27.37
CA SER A 924 -4.92 17.08 25.95
C SER A 924 -6.28 16.97 25.29
N SER A 925 -6.40 17.49 24.07
CA SER A 925 -7.56 17.24 23.22
C SER A 925 -7.53 15.82 22.63
N VAL A 926 -8.71 15.28 22.33
CA VAL A 926 -8.92 14.00 21.64
C VAL A 926 -9.35 14.27 20.21
N LEU A 927 -8.59 13.78 19.24
CA LEU A 927 -8.92 13.87 17.82
C LEU A 927 -9.64 12.59 17.38
N PHE A 928 -10.76 12.76 16.69
CA PHE A 928 -11.53 11.66 16.11
C PHE A 928 -11.32 11.61 14.60
N TYR A 929 -11.15 10.39 14.08
CA TYR A 929 -10.87 10.13 12.67
C TYR A 929 -11.95 9.24 12.06
N ASP A 930 -12.33 9.52 10.82
CA ASP A 930 -13.17 8.64 10.03
C ASP A 930 -12.36 7.48 9.37
N PRO A 931 -13.03 6.49 8.76
CA PRO A 931 -12.36 5.42 8.02
C PRO A 931 -11.49 5.85 6.85
N LEU A 932 -11.62 7.08 6.35
CA LEU A 932 -10.76 7.62 5.29
C LEU A 932 -9.51 8.31 5.86
N GLY A 933 -9.45 8.50 7.18
CA GLY A 933 -8.31 9.10 7.89
C GLY A 933 -8.41 10.63 8.05
N ARG A 934 -9.60 11.21 7.86
CA ARG A 934 -9.86 12.65 8.05
C ARG A 934 -10.26 12.93 9.50
N VAL A 935 -9.86 14.07 10.04
CA VAL A 935 -10.31 14.53 11.37
C VAL A 935 -11.76 14.99 11.25
N ILE A 936 -12.66 14.36 11.99
CA ILE A 936 -14.09 14.71 12.04
C ILE A 936 -14.46 15.45 13.33
N GLY A 937 -13.57 15.51 14.31
CA GLY A 937 -13.76 16.35 15.48
C GLY A 937 -12.61 16.33 16.47
N THR A 938 -12.57 17.37 17.29
CA THR A 938 -11.61 17.57 18.38
C THR A 938 -12.38 17.81 19.67
N LEU A 939 -12.30 16.89 20.62
CA LEU A 939 -12.84 17.08 21.98
C LEU A 939 -11.78 17.74 22.85
N HIS A 940 -12.11 18.88 23.47
CA HIS A 940 -11.22 19.62 24.35
C HIS A 940 -11.34 19.21 25.83
N PRO A 941 -10.33 19.50 26.67
CA PRO A 941 -10.32 19.10 28.08
C PRO A 941 -11.39 19.71 28.99
N ASN A 942 -12.08 20.74 28.52
CA ASN A 942 -13.18 21.45 29.19
C ASN A 942 -14.56 21.02 28.64
N ASP A 943 -14.63 19.83 28.04
CA ASP A 943 -15.81 19.19 27.44
C ASP A 943 -16.44 19.92 26.24
N THR A 944 -15.85 21.03 25.78
CA THR A 944 -16.21 21.62 24.49
C THR A 944 -15.61 20.83 23.34
N TYR A 945 -16.20 20.90 22.16
CA TYR A 945 -15.66 20.23 20.98
C TYR A 945 -15.87 21.07 19.72
N GLU A 946 -15.09 20.76 18.70
CA GLU A 946 -15.30 21.23 17.33
C GLU A 946 -15.47 19.99 16.44
N LYS A 947 -16.19 20.11 15.34
CA LYS A 947 -16.44 19.00 14.42
C LYS A 947 -16.43 19.41 12.97
N VAL A 948 -16.21 18.43 12.11
CA VAL A 948 -16.32 18.55 10.67
C VAL A 948 -17.21 17.44 10.15
N GLU A 949 -18.29 17.84 9.46
CA GLU A 949 -19.18 16.93 8.75
C GLU A 949 -18.79 16.92 7.28
N PHE A 950 -18.57 15.73 6.72
CA PHE A 950 -18.24 15.53 5.32
C PHE A 950 -19.45 14.96 4.58
N GLY A 951 -19.94 15.70 3.58
CA GLY A 951 -20.89 15.20 2.60
C GLY A 951 -20.23 15.06 1.21
N PRO A 952 -20.90 14.41 0.24
CA PRO A 952 -20.34 14.26 -1.11
C PRO A 952 -20.10 15.61 -1.84
N TRP A 953 -20.93 16.61 -1.51
CA TRP A 953 -20.99 17.90 -2.20
C TRP A 953 -20.63 19.09 -1.31
N PHE A 954 -20.39 18.86 -0.02
CA PHE A 954 -20.09 19.92 0.94
C PHE A 954 -19.26 19.41 2.11
N GLN A 955 -18.70 20.35 2.87
CA GLN A 955 -18.10 20.15 4.18
C GLN A 955 -18.69 21.21 5.12
N ALA A 956 -19.12 20.81 6.32
CA ALA A 956 -19.59 21.74 7.35
C ALA A 956 -18.62 21.71 8.52
N THR A 957 -18.06 22.86 8.88
CA THR A 957 -17.10 23.00 9.98
C THR A 957 -17.78 23.76 11.12
N TYR A 958 -17.82 23.13 12.29
CA TYR A 958 -18.41 23.65 13.51
C TYR A 958 -17.28 23.97 14.49
N ASP A 959 -17.19 25.21 14.92
CA ASP A 959 -16.27 25.61 15.99
C ASP A 959 -16.85 25.29 17.38
N VAL A 960 -16.10 25.67 18.43
CA VAL A 960 -16.51 25.45 19.82
C VAL A 960 -17.80 26.20 20.22
N ASN A 961 -18.06 27.37 19.64
CA ASN A 961 -19.29 28.12 19.91
C ASN A 961 -20.49 27.47 19.20
N ASP A 962 -20.29 26.96 17.98
CA ASP A 962 -21.35 26.29 17.22
C ASP A 962 -21.92 25.07 17.97
N THR A 963 -21.10 24.37 18.73
CA THR A 963 -21.48 23.16 19.47
C THR A 963 -21.94 23.41 20.92
N VAL A 964 -21.92 24.66 21.38
CA VAL A 964 -22.03 25.02 22.82
C VAL A 964 -23.28 24.47 23.53
N ALA A 965 -24.38 24.30 22.80
CA ALA A 965 -25.67 23.86 23.31
C ALA A 965 -25.85 22.32 23.31
N THR A 966 -25.05 21.58 22.54
CA THR A 966 -25.21 20.13 22.35
C THR A 966 -24.13 19.39 23.15
N SER A 967 -24.50 18.31 23.85
CA SER A 967 -23.50 17.47 24.50
C SER A 967 -22.76 16.64 23.45
N ALA A 968 -21.44 16.52 23.58
CA ALA A 968 -20.62 15.77 22.63
C ALA A 968 -21.05 14.30 22.50
N VAL A 969 -21.66 13.71 23.54
CA VAL A 969 -22.17 12.32 23.52
C VAL A 969 -23.47 12.19 22.71
N GLU A 970 -24.27 13.25 22.63
CA GLU A 970 -25.54 13.26 21.90
C GLU A 970 -25.36 13.71 20.44
N ASP A 971 -24.18 14.19 20.06
CA ASP A 971 -23.86 14.61 18.70
C ASP A 971 -23.83 13.43 17.71
N GLU A 972 -24.50 13.57 16.58
CA GLU A 972 -24.61 12.51 15.57
C GLU A 972 -23.29 12.16 14.88
N THR A 973 -22.33 13.11 14.81
CA THR A 973 -21.05 12.92 14.12
C THR A 973 -19.98 12.37 15.06
N VAL A 974 -19.84 12.98 16.24
CA VAL A 974 -18.75 12.62 17.17
C VAL A 974 -19.21 11.78 18.36
N GLY A 975 -20.51 11.74 18.68
CA GLY A 975 -21.02 11.14 19.92
C GLY A 975 -20.73 9.66 20.07
N TYR A 976 -20.69 8.93 18.96
CA TYR A 976 -20.23 7.54 18.97
C TYR A 976 -18.78 7.41 19.46
N PHE A 977 -17.88 8.24 18.95
CA PHE A 977 -16.47 8.24 19.35
C PHE A 977 -16.31 8.66 20.82
N VAL A 978 -17.07 9.66 21.25
CA VAL A 978 -17.09 10.12 22.65
C VAL A 978 -17.58 8.99 23.56
N SER A 979 -18.63 8.25 23.18
CA SER A 979 -19.19 7.16 23.98
C SER A 979 -18.21 6.02 24.29
N ARG A 980 -17.16 5.87 23.47
CA ARG A 980 -16.09 4.89 23.65
C ARG A 980 -15.01 5.35 24.64
N LEU A 981 -15.03 6.62 25.06
CA LEU A 981 -14.11 7.12 26.08
C LEU A 981 -14.55 6.65 27.47
N PRO A 982 -13.63 6.22 28.36
CA PRO A 982 -13.96 5.79 29.72
C PRO A 982 -14.69 6.87 30.55
N GLU A 983 -14.49 8.14 30.20
CA GLU A 983 -15.02 9.33 30.87
C GLU A 983 -16.41 9.73 30.35
N ALA A 984 -16.94 9.07 29.31
CA ALA A 984 -18.15 9.48 28.59
C ALA A 984 -19.43 9.58 29.45
N ALA A 985 -19.49 8.85 30.57
CA ALA A 985 -20.64 8.84 31.45
C ALA A 985 -20.77 10.17 32.23
N GLY A 986 -21.65 11.05 31.77
CA GLY A 986 -21.98 12.32 32.45
C GLY A 986 -21.52 13.59 31.74
N PHE A 987 -21.10 13.51 30.47
CA PHE A 987 -20.84 14.68 29.64
C PHE A 987 -22.11 15.52 29.46
N LEU A 988 -22.06 16.76 29.93
CA LEU A 988 -23.06 17.80 29.70
C LEU A 988 -22.51 18.79 28.67
N SER A 989 -23.39 19.45 27.93
CA SER A 989 -22.97 20.53 27.05
C SER A 989 -22.35 21.68 27.86
N TRP A 990 -21.49 22.49 27.23
CA TRP A 990 -20.86 23.63 27.92
C TRP A 990 -21.90 24.60 28.48
N HIS A 991 -23.03 24.76 27.76
CA HIS A 991 -24.19 25.52 28.19
C HIS A 991 -24.83 24.93 29.45
N GLU A 992 -25.16 23.63 29.45
CA GLU A 992 -25.75 22.93 30.60
C GLU A 992 -24.86 23.02 31.85
N GLN A 993 -23.55 22.83 31.70
CA GLN A 993 -22.58 22.96 32.80
C GLN A 993 -22.65 24.33 33.48
N ARG A 994 -22.97 25.40 32.74
CA ARG A 994 -23.03 26.79 33.25
C ARG A 994 -24.42 27.23 33.69
N GLN A 995 -25.44 26.45 33.35
CA GLN A 995 -26.80 26.59 33.88
C GLN A 995 -27.04 25.75 35.15
N HIS A 996 -26.05 24.94 35.58
CA HIS A 996 -26.17 24.08 36.75
C HIS A 996 -26.30 24.84 38.09
N PRO A 997 -27.02 24.31 39.11
CA PRO A 997 -27.14 24.95 40.41
C PRO A 997 -25.79 25.13 41.10
N GLY A 998 -25.37 26.38 41.33
CA GLY A 998 -24.09 26.73 41.96
C GLY A 998 -23.15 27.55 41.07
N THR A 999 -23.50 27.77 39.80
CA THR A 999 -22.76 28.63 38.87
C THR A 999 -22.99 30.12 39.15
N SER A 1000 -22.01 30.96 38.80
CA SER A 1000 -22.10 32.40 39.02
C SER A 1000 -23.05 33.08 38.03
N PRO A 1001 -23.68 34.23 38.38
CA PRO A 1001 -24.50 34.99 37.44
C PRO A 1001 -23.75 35.40 36.16
N GLN A 1002 -22.43 35.57 36.24
CA GLN A 1002 -21.59 35.89 35.08
C GLN A 1002 -21.44 34.69 34.13
N GLU A 1003 -21.31 33.47 34.67
CA GLU A 1003 -21.26 32.23 33.88
C GLU A 1003 -22.60 31.93 33.22
N GLN A 1004 -23.71 32.14 33.93
CA GLN A 1004 -25.06 32.02 33.37
C GLN A 1004 -25.29 33.02 32.24
N SER A 1005 -24.91 34.29 32.44
CA SER A 1005 -25.01 35.31 31.37
C SER A 1005 -24.10 35.02 30.17
N ALA A 1006 -22.93 34.40 30.39
CA ALA A 1006 -22.06 33.96 29.30
C ALA A 1006 -22.69 32.79 28.52
N ALA A 1007 -23.37 31.87 29.21
CA ALA A 1007 -24.12 30.78 28.62
C ALA A 1007 -25.25 31.28 27.72
N GLU A 1008 -26.09 32.18 28.22
CA GLU A 1008 -27.17 32.81 27.45
C GLU A 1008 -26.66 33.54 26.19
N LYS A 1009 -25.51 34.23 26.28
CA LYS A 1009 -24.92 34.92 25.13
C LYS A 1009 -24.29 33.98 24.10
N ALA A 1010 -23.66 32.89 24.57
CA ALA A 1010 -23.04 31.91 23.68
C ALA A 1010 -24.08 31.09 22.93
N GLU A 1011 -25.25 30.84 23.53
CA GLU A 1011 -26.36 30.09 22.92
C GLU A 1011 -26.81 30.69 21.57
N PHE A 1012 -26.71 32.01 21.39
CA PHE A 1012 -27.01 32.66 20.10
C PHE A 1012 -26.10 32.20 18.95
N HIS A 1013 -24.86 31.81 19.26
CA HIS A 1013 -23.88 31.31 18.30
C HIS A 1013 -23.97 29.79 18.10
N ALA A 1014 -24.92 29.10 18.75
CA ALA A 1014 -25.06 27.66 18.57
C ALA A 1014 -25.61 27.33 17.17
N ASN A 1015 -25.06 26.28 16.55
CA ASN A 1015 -25.45 25.74 15.26
C ASN A 1015 -25.37 26.79 14.13
N THR A 1016 -24.24 27.50 14.03
CA THR A 1016 -23.91 28.46 12.97
C THR A 1016 -22.65 28.07 12.17
N PRO A 1017 -22.55 26.82 11.68
CA PRO A 1017 -21.33 26.32 11.07
C PRO A 1017 -20.91 27.09 9.80
N THR A 1018 -19.64 26.96 9.46
CA THR A 1018 -19.10 27.37 8.16
C THR A 1018 -19.26 26.23 7.15
N PHE A 1019 -19.96 26.49 6.04
CA PHE A 1019 -20.16 25.55 4.94
C PHE A 1019 -19.17 25.81 3.81
N THR A 1020 -18.53 24.76 3.31
CA THR A 1020 -17.70 24.77 2.11
C THR A 1020 -18.33 23.85 1.07
N TYR A 1021 -18.67 24.37 -0.10
CA TYR A 1021 -19.29 23.61 -1.17
C TYR A 1021 -18.26 23.18 -2.22
N LEU A 1022 -18.44 21.95 -2.71
CA LEU A 1022 -17.54 21.26 -3.61
C LEU A 1022 -18.17 21.14 -5.01
N ASP A 1023 -17.38 21.35 -6.06
CA ASP A 1023 -17.79 21.14 -7.44
C ASP A 1023 -17.79 19.64 -7.81
N THR A 1024 -18.10 19.31 -9.06
CA THR A 1024 -18.14 17.92 -9.56
C THR A 1024 -16.81 17.17 -9.47
N LEU A 1025 -15.68 17.88 -9.38
CA LEU A 1025 -14.35 17.30 -9.19
C LEU A 1025 -13.91 17.31 -7.72
N GLY A 1026 -14.77 17.75 -6.80
CA GLY A 1026 -14.47 17.83 -5.37
C GLY A 1026 -13.65 19.06 -4.97
N ARG A 1027 -13.54 20.08 -5.83
CA ARG A 1027 -12.81 21.31 -5.53
C ARG A 1027 -13.71 22.33 -4.85
N THR A 1028 -13.18 23.02 -3.85
CA THR A 1028 -13.90 24.12 -3.20
C THR A 1028 -14.15 25.26 -4.19
N PHE A 1029 -15.41 25.66 -4.34
CA PHE A 1029 -15.77 26.82 -5.16
C PHE A 1029 -16.53 27.91 -4.38
N LEU A 1030 -17.13 27.57 -3.24
CA LEU A 1030 -17.87 28.51 -2.39
C LEU A 1030 -17.66 28.18 -0.91
N THR A 1031 -17.56 29.21 -0.07
CA THR A 1031 -17.55 29.07 1.40
C THR A 1031 -18.50 30.10 2.00
N LEU A 1032 -19.43 29.65 2.84
CA LEU A 1032 -20.43 30.45 3.52
C LEU A 1032 -20.23 30.34 5.03
N ALA A 1033 -20.05 31.47 5.71
CA ALA A 1033 -20.04 31.53 7.17
C ALA A 1033 -21.37 32.09 7.66
N LEU A 1034 -22.10 31.33 8.48
CA LEU A 1034 -23.31 31.79 9.14
C LEU A 1034 -22.93 32.56 10.40
N ASN A 1035 -23.44 33.77 10.58
CA ASN A 1035 -23.27 34.54 11.80
C ASN A 1035 -24.65 35.01 12.27
N ARG A 1036 -25.01 34.72 13.52
CA ARG A 1036 -26.21 35.27 14.16
C ARG A 1036 -25.83 36.43 15.06
N PHE A 1037 -26.68 37.45 15.10
CA PHE A 1037 -26.54 38.58 16.01
C PHE A 1037 -27.91 39.08 16.48
N GLU A 1038 -27.93 39.84 17.58
CA GLU A 1038 -29.15 40.45 18.09
C GLU A 1038 -29.22 41.91 17.61
N GLU A 1039 -30.26 42.25 16.84
CA GLU A 1039 -30.57 43.63 16.42
C GLU A 1039 -31.97 44.00 16.93
N ASP A 1040 -32.06 45.10 17.69
CA ASP A 1040 -33.31 45.64 18.27
C ASP A 1040 -34.18 44.65 19.08
N GLY A 1041 -33.58 43.63 19.70
CA GLY A 1041 -34.26 42.61 20.51
C GLY A 1041 -34.89 41.48 19.69
N THR A 1042 -34.56 41.42 18.40
CA THR A 1042 -34.82 40.30 17.49
C THR A 1042 -33.50 39.61 17.13
N THR A 1043 -33.49 38.29 17.14
CA THR A 1043 -32.36 37.48 16.64
C THR A 1043 -32.43 37.46 15.12
N GLU A 1044 -31.40 37.98 14.45
CA GLU A 1044 -31.23 37.95 12.99
C GLU A 1044 -30.21 36.90 12.55
#